data_AF-A0A9J7LCR9-F1
#
_entry.id   AF-A0A9J7LCR9-F1
#
_cell.length_a   1.000
_cell.length_b   1.000
_cell.length_c   1.000
_cell.angle_alpha   90.00
_cell.angle_beta   90.00
_cell.angle_gamma   90.00
#
_symmetry.space_group_name_H-M   'P 1'
#
loop_
_entity.id
_entity.type
_entity.pdbx_description
1 polymer ?
#
loop_
_entity_poly.entity_id
_entity_poly.type
_entity_poly.pdbx_seq_one_letter_code
_entity_poly.pdbx_strand_id
1 'polypeptide(L)'
;MRSLWSTIAVPLLLLLSVCRGETVQTKVLVLGAGMAGISAARSLNQSGLTDFVILEGTGRVGGRVFEAQFGGRTIELGARWVTGISDDNPVWAMVKSYNMTGIVSNRANTKVRNSSGHDVTAQVFSVVASFGEIPRAVHDLAVQRNATGQPDMPLRAALRLNGWNPTSYLEKTFEHAFYDIGYGEKPDVLSLLRSQLNPTTEMFGSELYSITDPRGYVYIIERMAESFLAENDQRMKLNKTVTTIQWSDDGVTAVTNDGSTYTADFAIVTFSMGVLQGNSVQFVPGLPDWKREAISRVRMVLYTKIYMKFPSKFWDDEEEIWYAGERRGYYTVWQNMEAPGLFPSGSHIILVTVIGEEARRVEAQSDQATQAEVMAVLRTMYGAGIPDPTDILVPRWEQDPFFRGSYANWGVGINDEELRKLQAPVDGRLFLAGDGTGPHYGLLQGAFFEGARVADSIATCVGGGRCGKEYQPPRRGCTCPTADNFDSQATVDNGSCMYTSGEDSIMPFSISFYLLIFAAFTYNYMDCVSPMNPEMDPCSVVVMLAGLAALAHGLTPGEVSIIAGGGKPHQGEHKDMGDCEDTAASMDGFFLDARFNYPWGLVFDKSDNSIYVADCGCPDTPHSNDRIRRISLSDSWVTTIAGSTQGNQDGFGKDAHFHHTAGMVVDENNAMLYVCDSANNVIRQVSIKTGEVKTFAGNPDPEEVEWKDGTGLDAKFYHPQGLYLDVWQNRMFVADTDNHVIREMSMHDAEVKTVAGSPKEKGLVNGRGRAARFHHPTQMAYDPYTDILYVSDHYNHAIRTIKLQGYEVDLLAGSPKGEPGFKDGKGTAARLNYPEGIAFDTTHRVLYVVEFDNNCIRMVTPAGIVKTLAGGPDPGYKDGAGRDARFFHPTGLTLDPTNKVIYVTDQYNHLVRSVTAVGHNYDGPAEMVYVEQNRPGRQVVSFWNSGTAVLLMGVVLFLLMGTARAVTRRFCIKRSY
;
A
#
# COMPACT_ATOMS: atom_id res chain seq x y z
N MET A 1 64.03 57.63 7.56
CA MET A 1 62.88 56.80 8.00
C MET A 1 61.53 57.33 7.49
N ARG A 2 61.42 57.74 6.22
CA ARG A 2 60.14 58.12 5.57
C ARG A 2 59.99 57.60 4.12
N SER A 3 60.89 56.74 3.66
CA SER A 3 60.82 56.14 2.30
C SER A 3 60.65 54.61 2.30
N LEU A 4 60.37 54.00 3.46
CA LEU A 4 60.17 52.55 3.58
C LEU A 4 58.68 52.15 3.77
N TRP A 5 57.76 53.12 3.81
CA TRP A 5 56.34 52.87 4.07
C TRP A 5 55.45 52.96 2.82
N SER A 6 55.99 53.40 1.67
CA SER A 6 55.25 53.56 0.41
C SER A 6 55.44 52.41 -0.58
N THR A 7 56.34 51.46 -0.33
CA THR A 7 56.61 50.31 -1.23
C THR A 7 56.05 48.97 -0.75
N ILE A 8 55.49 48.91 0.47
CA ILE A 8 54.86 47.68 1.02
C ILE A 8 53.33 47.80 1.12
N ALA A 9 52.76 49.02 1.11
CA ALA A 9 51.32 49.22 1.23
C ALA A 9 50.52 49.04 -0.08
N VAL A 10 51.15 49.15 -1.26
CA VAL A 10 50.46 49.03 -2.55
C VAL A 10 50.35 47.58 -3.06
N PRO A 11 51.34 46.68 -2.85
CA PRO A 11 51.15 45.26 -3.19
C PRO A 11 50.23 44.52 -2.20
N LEU A 12 50.11 45.00 -0.95
CA LEU A 12 49.27 44.35 0.06
C LEU A 12 47.77 44.68 -0.11
N LEU A 13 47.44 45.79 -0.79
CA LEU A 13 46.06 46.17 -1.15
C LEU A 13 45.59 45.59 -2.48
N LEU A 14 46.52 45.10 -3.33
CA LEU A 14 46.22 44.39 -4.58
C LEU A 14 46.24 42.85 -4.44
N LEU A 15 46.71 42.32 -3.30
CA LEU A 15 46.62 40.89 -2.93
C LEU A 15 45.45 40.57 -1.98
N LEU A 16 44.62 41.57 -1.68
CA LEU A 16 43.33 41.42 -0.98
C LEU A 16 42.17 41.63 -1.96
N SER A 17 42.24 41.06 -3.16
CA SER A 17 41.02 40.55 -3.78
C SER A 17 40.61 39.33 -2.94
N VAL A 18 39.97 39.57 -1.80
CA VAL A 18 39.13 38.55 -1.18
C VAL A 18 38.25 38.07 -2.33
N CYS A 19 38.44 36.83 -2.78
CA CYS A 19 37.55 36.16 -3.71
C CYS A 19 36.19 36.13 -3.01
N ARG A 20 35.41 37.20 -3.16
CA ARG A 20 34.04 37.24 -2.67
C ARG A 20 33.30 36.25 -3.56
N GLY A 21 32.89 35.13 -2.98
CA GLY A 21 31.98 34.21 -3.64
C GLY A 21 30.74 34.94 -4.12
N GLU A 22 30.14 34.44 -5.20
CA GLU A 22 28.88 34.95 -5.75
C GLU A 22 27.79 34.99 -4.66
N THR A 23 26.96 36.03 -4.65
CA THR A 23 25.76 36.09 -3.81
C THR A 23 24.53 36.13 -4.71
N VAL A 24 23.64 35.14 -4.59
CA VAL A 24 22.44 35.01 -5.42
C VAL A 24 21.22 34.89 -4.53
N GLN A 25 20.13 35.55 -4.91
CA GLN A 25 18.83 35.43 -4.25
C GLN A 25 17.82 34.85 -5.25
N THR A 26 16.99 33.92 -4.81
CA THR A 26 15.97 33.24 -5.63
C THR A 26 14.76 32.85 -4.76
N LYS A 27 13.67 32.34 -5.33
CA LYS A 27 12.54 31.83 -4.53
C LYS A 27 12.78 30.45 -3.96
N VAL A 28 13.38 29.56 -4.75
CA VAL A 28 13.61 28.17 -4.34
C VAL A 28 15.03 27.73 -4.68
N LEU A 29 15.73 27.15 -3.71
CA LEU A 29 16.97 26.42 -3.96
C LEU A 29 16.68 24.93 -4.16
N VAL A 30 17.23 24.35 -5.21
CA VAL A 30 17.27 22.89 -5.40
C VAL A 30 18.72 22.45 -5.22
N LEU A 31 18.98 21.67 -4.17
CA LEU A 31 20.33 21.26 -3.79
C LEU A 31 20.57 19.82 -4.25
N GLY A 32 21.32 19.67 -5.34
CA GLY A 32 21.59 18.45 -6.08
C GLY A 32 20.86 18.41 -7.43
N ALA A 33 21.57 17.97 -8.48
CA ALA A 33 21.05 17.81 -9.84
C ALA A 33 20.97 16.32 -10.26
N GLY A 34 20.66 15.45 -9.32
CA GLY A 34 20.18 14.09 -9.60
C GLY A 34 18.74 14.09 -10.10
N MET A 35 18.16 12.90 -10.35
CA MET A 35 16.78 12.77 -10.84
C MET A 35 15.75 13.51 -9.97
N ALA A 36 15.87 13.44 -8.64
CA ALA A 36 14.95 14.16 -7.74
C ALA A 36 15.06 15.68 -7.89
N GLY A 37 16.28 16.22 -7.98
CA GLY A 37 16.48 17.67 -8.16
C GLY A 37 16.00 18.17 -9.51
N ILE A 38 16.30 17.45 -10.59
CA ILE A 38 15.84 17.81 -11.93
C ILE A 38 14.32 17.68 -12.06
N SER A 39 13.72 16.62 -11.49
CA SER A 39 12.27 16.45 -11.42
C SER A 39 11.60 17.57 -10.65
N ALA A 40 12.14 17.94 -9.48
CA ALA A 40 11.65 19.07 -8.70
C ALA A 40 11.69 20.39 -9.48
N ALA A 41 12.84 20.72 -10.07
CA ALA A 41 13.00 21.95 -10.86
C ALA A 41 12.08 21.99 -12.09
N ARG A 42 11.85 20.84 -12.74
CA ARG A 42 10.87 20.71 -13.83
C ARG A 42 9.46 21.01 -13.33
N SER A 43 9.03 20.40 -12.23
CA SER A 43 7.70 20.62 -11.64
C SER A 43 7.50 22.08 -11.24
N LEU A 44 8.48 22.71 -10.58
CA LEU A 44 8.43 24.14 -10.25
C LEU A 44 8.22 24.99 -11.51
N ASN A 45 8.99 24.73 -12.58
CA ASN A 45 8.87 25.43 -13.84
C ASN A 45 7.49 25.21 -14.50
N GLN A 46 6.95 23.99 -14.45
CA GLN A 46 5.62 23.65 -14.97
C GLN A 46 4.48 24.33 -14.20
N SER A 47 4.64 24.53 -12.90
CA SER A 47 3.70 25.30 -12.06
C SER A 47 3.82 26.82 -12.25
N GLY A 48 4.71 27.29 -13.14
CA GLY A 48 4.96 28.72 -13.38
C GLY A 48 5.92 29.37 -12.38
N LEU A 49 6.47 28.62 -11.42
CA LEU A 49 7.50 29.09 -10.51
C LEU A 49 8.88 28.94 -11.16
N THR A 50 9.30 29.95 -11.93
CA THR A 50 10.55 29.92 -12.71
C THR A 50 11.77 30.49 -11.99
N ASP A 51 11.57 31.16 -10.85
CA ASP A 51 12.63 31.72 -10.00
C ASP A 51 13.16 30.66 -9.03
N PHE A 52 14.07 29.82 -9.53
CA PHE A 52 14.79 28.85 -8.72
C PHE A 52 16.25 28.72 -9.18
N VAL A 53 17.12 28.22 -8.31
CA VAL A 53 18.52 27.88 -8.63
C VAL A 53 18.82 26.46 -8.18
N ILE A 54 19.44 25.69 -9.08
CA ILE A 54 19.93 24.33 -8.85
C ILE A 54 21.44 24.39 -8.57
N LEU A 55 21.85 23.87 -7.41
CA LEU A 55 23.26 23.78 -7.01
C LEU A 55 23.71 22.32 -7.04
N GLU A 56 24.69 22.00 -7.88
CA GLU A 56 25.24 20.66 -8.02
C GLU A 56 26.71 20.64 -7.63
N GLY A 57 27.08 19.73 -6.73
CA GLY A 57 28.43 19.63 -6.20
C GLY A 57 29.45 19.16 -7.24
N THR A 58 29.01 18.32 -8.17
CA THR A 58 29.86 17.77 -9.24
C THR A 58 29.84 18.64 -10.50
N GLY A 59 30.68 18.29 -11.48
CA GLY A 59 30.72 18.95 -12.78
C GLY A 59 29.65 18.47 -13.78
N ARG A 60 28.62 17.72 -13.34
CA ARG A 60 27.61 17.12 -14.22
C ARG A 60 26.27 16.93 -13.54
N VAL A 61 25.20 16.76 -14.33
CA VAL A 61 23.90 16.28 -13.83
C VAL A 61 23.89 14.76 -13.67
N GLY A 62 22.83 14.23 -13.06
CA GLY A 62 22.53 12.80 -13.02
C GLY A 62 22.77 12.11 -11.68
N GLY A 63 23.65 12.66 -10.84
CA GLY A 63 23.97 12.08 -9.54
C GLY A 63 24.46 10.63 -9.67
N ARG A 64 23.72 9.69 -9.07
CA ARG A 64 24.04 8.24 -9.09
C ARG A 64 23.63 7.51 -10.36
N VAL A 65 22.98 8.19 -11.30
CA VAL A 65 22.97 7.74 -12.70
C VAL A 65 24.26 8.26 -13.30
N PHE A 66 25.24 7.36 -13.43
CA PHE A 66 26.60 7.75 -13.75
C PHE A 66 27.23 6.73 -14.68
N GLU A 67 27.67 7.22 -15.83
CA GLU A 67 28.39 6.48 -16.85
C GLU A 67 29.90 6.75 -16.82
N ALA A 68 30.67 5.83 -17.39
CA ALA A 68 32.08 6.05 -17.72
C ALA A 68 32.46 5.37 -19.04
N GLN A 69 33.59 5.79 -19.62
CA GLN A 69 34.18 5.11 -20.77
C GLN A 69 35.08 3.96 -20.30
N PHE A 70 34.82 2.75 -20.80
CA PHE A 70 35.61 1.55 -20.51
C PHE A 70 35.64 0.61 -21.71
N GLY A 71 36.84 0.17 -22.10
CA GLY A 71 37.01 -0.76 -23.21
C GLY A 71 36.49 -0.26 -24.56
N GLY A 72 36.44 1.07 -24.75
CA GLY A 72 35.91 1.74 -25.95
C GLY A 72 34.39 1.89 -25.98
N ARG A 73 33.71 1.79 -24.82
CA ARG A 73 32.25 1.87 -24.70
C ARG A 73 31.83 2.66 -23.47
N THR A 74 30.63 3.24 -23.54
CA THR A 74 29.92 3.77 -22.37
C THR A 74 29.40 2.61 -21.51
N ILE A 75 29.68 2.66 -20.22
CA ILE A 75 29.20 1.69 -19.23
C ILE A 75 28.56 2.41 -18.03
N GLU A 76 27.55 1.77 -17.43
CA GLU A 76 26.87 2.30 -16.24
C GLU A 76 27.59 1.92 -14.95
N LEU A 77 28.15 2.89 -14.24
CA LEU A 77 28.73 2.67 -12.91
C LEU A 77 27.66 2.57 -11.83
N GLY A 78 26.53 3.25 -12.03
CA GLY A 78 25.43 3.38 -11.08
C GLY A 78 24.16 2.67 -11.53
N ALA A 79 23.05 3.41 -11.62
CA ALA A 79 21.79 2.86 -12.14
C ALA A 79 21.96 2.30 -13.56
N ARG A 80 21.29 1.19 -13.86
CA ARG A 80 21.32 0.55 -15.19
C ARG A 80 20.00 -0.09 -15.58
N TRP A 81 19.23 -0.53 -14.59
CA TRP A 81 17.96 -1.21 -14.81
C TRP A 81 16.79 -0.27 -14.56
N VAL A 82 15.83 -0.26 -15.49
CA VAL A 82 14.45 0.17 -15.21
C VAL A 82 13.74 -1.00 -14.55
N THR A 83 13.17 -0.79 -13.36
CA THR A 83 12.37 -1.81 -12.67
C THR A 83 10.89 -1.55 -12.89
N GLY A 84 10.21 -2.51 -13.51
CA GLY A 84 8.83 -2.41 -13.97
C GLY A 84 8.72 -1.60 -15.25
N ILE A 85 8.37 -2.26 -16.37
CA ILE A 85 8.30 -1.64 -17.70
C ILE A 85 6.86 -1.40 -18.19
N SER A 86 5.93 -1.13 -17.27
CA SER A 86 4.61 -0.60 -17.65
C SER A 86 4.72 0.85 -18.13
N ASP A 87 3.77 1.26 -18.96
CA ASP A 87 3.68 2.61 -19.53
C ASP A 87 3.45 3.69 -18.46
N ASP A 88 3.00 3.29 -17.27
CA ASP A 88 2.78 4.15 -16.10
C ASP A 88 4.09 4.48 -15.37
N ASN A 89 5.16 3.72 -15.61
CA ASN A 89 6.47 4.06 -15.07
C ASN A 89 7.07 5.23 -15.87
N PRO A 90 7.21 6.44 -15.29
CA PRO A 90 7.67 7.62 -16.02
C PRO A 90 9.07 7.46 -16.58
N VAL A 91 9.92 6.66 -15.92
CA VAL A 91 11.27 6.37 -16.39
C VAL A 91 11.23 5.47 -17.62
N TRP A 92 10.33 4.48 -17.65
CA TRP A 92 10.14 3.64 -18.83
C TRP A 92 9.55 4.42 -20.00
N ALA A 93 8.56 5.27 -19.75
CA ALA A 93 8.00 6.16 -20.76
C ALA A 93 9.07 7.05 -21.42
N MET A 94 10.02 7.57 -20.63
CA MET A 94 11.17 8.34 -21.15
C MET A 94 12.15 7.48 -21.95
N VAL A 95 12.47 6.27 -21.48
CA VAL A 95 13.33 5.33 -22.22
C VAL A 95 12.75 5.04 -23.61
N LYS A 96 11.43 4.82 -23.69
CA LYS A 96 10.73 4.63 -24.97
C LYS A 96 10.72 5.90 -25.83
N SER A 97 10.35 7.05 -25.24
CA SER A 97 10.22 8.30 -26.01
C SER A 97 11.54 8.80 -26.59
N TYR A 98 12.66 8.52 -25.91
CA TYR A 98 14.01 8.83 -26.37
C TYR A 98 14.66 7.73 -27.22
N ASN A 99 13.91 6.66 -27.51
CA ASN A 99 14.35 5.50 -28.26
C ASN A 99 15.69 4.96 -27.73
N MET A 100 15.77 4.77 -26.42
CA MET A 100 16.97 4.25 -25.77
C MET A 100 17.05 2.74 -25.91
N THR A 101 18.26 2.26 -26.11
CA THR A 101 18.53 0.83 -26.35
C THR A 101 18.87 0.07 -25.08
N GLY A 102 18.45 -1.19 -25.04
CA GLY A 102 18.59 -2.10 -23.91
C GLY A 102 17.85 -3.41 -24.15
N ILE A 103 17.81 -4.26 -23.14
CA ILE A 103 17.09 -5.54 -23.17
C ILE A 103 16.38 -5.83 -21.86
N VAL A 104 15.31 -6.62 -21.93
CA VAL A 104 14.72 -7.24 -20.75
C VAL A 104 15.69 -8.30 -20.25
N SER A 105 16.08 -8.23 -18.98
CA SER A 105 17.03 -9.15 -18.36
C SER A 105 16.40 -10.51 -18.19
N ASN A 106 17.09 -11.58 -18.61
CA ASN A 106 16.60 -12.95 -18.50
C ASN A 106 17.34 -13.70 -17.40
N ARG A 107 16.80 -13.63 -16.17
CA ARG A 107 17.37 -14.32 -15.00
C ARG A 107 17.36 -15.86 -15.10
N ALA A 108 16.55 -16.44 -15.99
CA ALA A 108 16.56 -17.87 -16.26
C ALA A 108 17.74 -18.28 -17.16
N ASN A 109 18.30 -17.35 -17.92
CA ASN A 109 19.50 -17.55 -18.74
C ASN A 109 20.76 -17.45 -17.89
N THR A 110 20.96 -18.47 -17.04
CA THR A 110 21.99 -18.51 -16.02
C THR A 110 22.83 -19.78 -16.09
N LYS A 111 24.15 -19.64 -15.98
CA LYS A 111 25.09 -20.75 -15.76
C LYS A 111 25.64 -20.70 -14.34
N VAL A 112 25.80 -21.85 -13.67
CA VAL A 112 26.45 -21.93 -12.36
C VAL A 112 27.66 -22.84 -12.39
N ARG A 113 28.81 -22.35 -11.92
CA ARG A 113 30.06 -23.14 -11.76
C ARG A 113 30.53 -23.14 -10.32
N ASN A 114 31.02 -24.27 -9.83
CA ASN A 114 31.55 -24.40 -8.48
C ASN A 114 33.06 -24.09 -8.39
N SER A 115 33.61 -24.20 -7.17
CA SER A 115 35.05 -24.02 -6.88
C SER A 115 35.99 -25.08 -7.48
N SER A 116 35.48 -26.04 -8.25
CA SER A 116 36.29 -26.98 -9.05
C SER A 116 36.12 -26.76 -10.55
N GLY A 117 35.39 -25.71 -10.96
CA GLY A 117 35.09 -25.39 -12.36
C GLY A 117 33.98 -26.24 -12.98
N HIS A 118 33.38 -27.17 -12.23
CA HIS A 118 32.29 -28.00 -12.72
C HIS A 118 30.98 -27.20 -12.84
N ASP A 119 30.22 -27.48 -13.89
CA ASP A 119 28.86 -26.98 -14.06
C ASP A 119 27.95 -27.63 -13.01
N VAL A 120 27.34 -26.81 -12.17
CA VAL A 120 26.41 -27.20 -11.11
C VAL A 120 25.02 -26.56 -11.27
N THR A 121 24.69 -26.13 -12.48
CA THR A 121 23.45 -25.41 -12.80
C THR A 121 22.22 -26.23 -12.43
N ALA A 122 22.19 -27.52 -12.79
CA ALA A 122 21.07 -28.41 -12.47
C ALA A 122 20.88 -28.60 -10.95
N GLN A 123 21.97 -28.64 -10.19
CA GLN A 123 21.93 -28.76 -8.73
C GLN A 123 21.36 -27.49 -8.10
N VAL A 124 21.74 -26.30 -8.58
CA VAL A 124 21.14 -25.05 -8.11
C VAL A 124 19.66 -24.96 -8.48
N PHE A 125 19.25 -25.37 -9.70
CA PHE A 125 17.83 -25.40 -10.03
C PHE A 125 17.03 -26.41 -9.18
N SER A 126 17.66 -27.49 -8.71
CA SER A 126 17.05 -28.37 -7.72
C SER A 126 16.83 -27.66 -6.37
N VAL A 127 17.76 -26.79 -5.98
CA VAL A 127 17.58 -25.91 -4.81
C VAL A 127 16.43 -24.92 -5.03
N VAL A 128 16.34 -24.29 -6.20
CA VAL A 128 15.22 -23.39 -6.56
C VAL A 128 13.88 -24.14 -6.46
N ALA A 129 13.80 -25.36 -7.00
CA ALA A 129 12.60 -26.19 -6.90
C ALA A 129 12.25 -26.54 -5.44
N SER A 130 13.24 -26.80 -4.59
CA SER A 130 13.03 -27.04 -3.16
C SER A 130 12.62 -25.79 -2.38
N PHE A 131 13.00 -24.61 -2.87
CA PHE A 131 12.57 -23.33 -2.31
C PHE A 131 11.07 -23.08 -2.58
N GLY A 132 10.56 -23.58 -3.71
CA GLY A 132 9.14 -23.87 -3.95
C GLY A 132 8.18 -22.77 -3.49
N GLU A 133 7.28 -23.13 -2.58
CA GLU A 133 6.18 -22.29 -2.06
C GLU A 133 6.60 -21.31 -0.95
N ILE A 134 7.87 -21.33 -0.53
CA ILE A 134 8.36 -20.49 0.59
C ILE A 134 8.18 -18.99 0.29
N PRO A 135 8.49 -18.46 -0.90
CA PRO A 135 8.21 -17.06 -1.23
C PRO A 135 6.74 -16.67 -1.05
N ARG A 136 5.80 -17.55 -1.44
CA ARG A 136 4.36 -17.30 -1.27
C ARG A 136 4.02 -17.24 0.22
N ALA A 137 4.46 -18.22 1.02
CA ALA A 137 4.19 -18.23 2.45
C ALA A 137 4.83 -17.05 3.20
N VAL A 138 6.01 -16.59 2.75
CA VAL A 138 6.67 -15.38 3.29
C VAL A 138 5.91 -14.11 2.91
N HIS A 139 5.41 -14.02 1.68
CA HIS A 139 4.55 -12.92 1.24
C HIS A 139 3.22 -12.89 2.02
N ASP A 140 2.53 -14.03 2.15
CA ASP A 140 1.28 -14.16 2.91
C ASP A 140 1.47 -13.73 4.38
N LEU A 141 2.62 -14.09 4.97
CA LEU A 141 2.99 -13.64 6.32
C LEU A 141 3.18 -12.12 6.37
N ALA A 142 3.78 -11.50 5.36
CA ALA A 142 3.92 -10.05 5.29
C ALA A 142 2.55 -9.35 5.19
N VAL A 143 1.67 -9.84 4.30
CA VAL A 143 0.29 -9.35 4.14
C VAL A 143 -0.46 -9.43 5.47
N GLN A 144 -0.43 -10.59 6.13
CA GLN A 144 -1.10 -10.80 7.41
C GLN A 144 -0.56 -9.85 8.49
N ARG A 145 0.76 -9.69 8.59
CA ARG A 145 1.38 -8.80 9.58
C ARG A 145 0.99 -7.35 9.35
N ASN A 146 0.98 -6.91 8.09
CA ASN A 146 0.57 -5.56 7.72
C ASN A 146 -0.90 -5.32 8.10
N ALA A 147 -1.80 -6.23 7.70
CA ALA A 147 -3.24 -6.13 7.98
C ALA A 147 -3.56 -6.14 9.49
N THR A 148 -2.76 -6.85 10.30
CA THR A 148 -2.98 -6.95 11.75
C THR A 148 -2.17 -5.92 12.58
N GLY A 149 -1.49 -4.98 11.94
CA GLY A 149 -0.68 -3.96 12.62
C GLY A 149 0.49 -4.53 13.43
N GLN A 150 0.98 -5.73 13.07
CA GLN A 150 2.10 -6.34 13.77
C GLN A 150 3.42 -5.65 13.41
N PRO A 151 4.39 -5.56 14.34
CA PRO A 151 5.70 -4.99 14.05
C PRO A 151 6.40 -5.67 12.88
N ASP A 152 7.15 -4.91 12.10
CA ASP A 152 8.01 -5.47 11.06
C ASP A 152 9.11 -6.38 11.64
N MET A 153 9.69 -7.24 10.81
CA MET A 153 10.81 -8.10 11.19
C MET A 153 11.78 -8.31 10.03
N PRO A 154 13.03 -8.79 10.29
CA PRO A 154 13.94 -9.15 9.22
C PRO A 154 13.36 -10.25 8.33
N LEU A 155 13.55 -10.14 7.01
CA LEU A 155 13.17 -11.17 6.03
C LEU A 155 13.76 -12.55 6.39
N ARG A 156 14.97 -12.58 6.96
CA ARG A 156 15.59 -13.80 7.49
C ARG A 156 14.70 -14.54 8.49
N ALA A 157 14.02 -13.81 9.38
CA ALA A 157 13.14 -14.41 10.37
C ALA A 157 11.94 -15.08 9.70
N ALA A 158 11.35 -14.41 8.69
CA ALA A 158 10.26 -14.97 7.89
C ALA A 158 10.66 -16.23 7.14
N LEU A 159 11.83 -16.22 6.50
CA LEU A 159 12.38 -17.37 5.78
C LEU A 159 12.57 -18.57 6.72
N ARG A 160 13.14 -18.36 7.92
CA ARG A 160 13.33 -19.44 8.92
C ARG A 160 12.01 -19.99 9.44
N LEU A 161 11.01 -19.14 9.69
CA LEU A 161 9.67 -19.58 10.11
C LEU A 161 8.99 -20.46 9.06
N ASN A 162 9.35 -20.25 7.78
CA ASN A 162 8.89 -21.05 6.65
C ASN A 162 9.89 -22.13 6.23
N GLY A 163 10.82 -22.51 7.10
CA GLY A 163 11.71 -23.65 6.91
C GLY A 163 12.95 -23.40 6.05
N TRP A 164 13.21 -22.16 5.62
CA TRP A 164 14.40 -21.81 4.84
C TRP A 164 15.54 -21.27 5.71
N ASN A 165 16.63 -22.03 5.78
CA ASN A 165 17.88 -21.62 6.43
C ASN A 165 19.08 -22.24 5.68
N PRO A 166 19.74 -21.50 4.76
CA PRO A 166 20.71 -22.08 3.84
C PRO A 166 21.96 -22.59 4.58
N THR A 167 22.30 -23.86 4.39
CA THR A 167 23.43 -24.52 5.04
C THR A 167 24.54 -24.88 4.05
N SER A 168 24.17 -25.38 2.87
CA SER A 168 25.09 -25.74 1.80
C SER A 168 25.59 -24.52 1.02
N TYR A 169 26.73 -24.65 0.35
CA TYR A 169 27.22 -23.58 -0.53
C TYR A 169 26.23 -23.29 -1.68
N LEU A 170 25.53 -24.30 -2.20
CA LEU A 170 24.52 -24.13 -3.26
C LEU A 170 23.32 -23.30 -2.79
N GLU A 171 22.78 -23.58 -1.59
CA GLU A 171 21.69 -22.80 -1.00
C GLU A 171 22.11 -21.36 -0.72
N LYS A 172 23.34 -21.15 -0.23
CA LYS A 172 23.90 -19.82 0.01
C LYS A 172 24.11 -19.04 -1.28
N THR A 173 24.58 -19.70 -2.35
CA THR A 173 24.73 -19.10 -3.69
C THR A 173 23.39 -18.69 -4.25
N PHE A 174 22.39 -19.59 -4.21
CA PHE A 174 21.04 -19.29 -4.65
C PHE A 174 20.45 -18.10 -3.89
N GLU A 175 20.48 -18.13 -2.55
CA GLU A 175 19.88 -17.05 -1.76
C GLU A 175 20.60 -15.70 -1.96
N HIS A 176 21.93 -15.72 -2.13
CA HIS A 176 22.68 -14.51 -2.46
C HIS A 176 22.28 -13.94 -3.83
N ALA A 177 22.20 -14.78 -4.86
CA ALA A 177 21.77 -14.32 -6.18
C ALA A 177 20.31 -13.82 -6.19
N PHE A 178 19.42 -14.48 -5.45
CA PHE A 178 18.00 -14.18 -5.46
C PHE A 178 17.62 -12.95 -4.60
N TYR A 179 18.10 -12.88 -3.36
CA TYR A 179 17.77 -11.78 -2.43
C TYR A 179 18.87 -10.73 -2.36
N ASP A 180 20.10 -11.13 -2.03
CA ASP A 180 21.17 -10.17 -1.75
C ASP A 180 21.46 -9.26 -2.96
N ILE A 181 21.58 -9.84 -4.15
CA ILE A 181 21.80 -9.06 -5.38
C ILE A 181 20.55 -8.26 -5.78
N GLY A 182 19.35 -8.74 -5.47
CA GLY A 182 18.10 -8.03 -5.80
C GLY A 182 17.90 -6.75 -4.98
N TYR A 183 18.21 -6.80 -3.68
CA TYR A 183 17.98 -5.68 -2.75
C TYR A 183 19.27 -4.98 -2.27
N GLY A 184 20.42 -5.52 -2.67
CA GLY A 184 21.76 -5.06 -2.27
C GLY A 184 22.13 -5.33 -0.81
N GLU A 185 21.31 -6.06 -0.07
CA GLU A 185 21.47 -6.33 1.36
C GLU A 185 21.04 -7.76 1.69
N LYS A 186 21.58 -8.32 2.77
CA LYS A 186 21.26 -9.69 3.23
C LYS A 186 19.85 -9.74 3.86
N PRO A 187 19.12 -10.87 3.78
CA PRO A 187 17.84 -11.06 4.46
C PRO A 187 17.84 -10.73 5.96
N ASP A 188 19.01 -10.77 6.61
CA ASP A 188 19.20 -10.46 8.03
C ASP A 188 18.89 -9.01 8.41
N VAL A 189 18.90 -8.08 7.44
CA VAL A 189 18.64 -6.65 7.65
C VAL A 189 17.54 -6.08 6.75
N LEU A 190 17.09 -6.86 5.76
CA LEU A 190 15.96 -6.50 4.91
C LEU A 190 14.65 -6.53 5.69
N SER A 191 13.82 -5.51 5.51
CA SER A 191 12.44 -5.49 6.02
C SER A 191 11.61 -6.59 5.36
N LEU A 192 10.86 -7.37 6.14
CA LEU A 192 9.87 -8.28 5.59
C LEU A 192 8.78 -7.51 4.84
N LEU A 193 8.17 -6.53 5.51
CA LEU A 193 7.05 -5.79 4.94
C LEU A 193 7.46 -5.07 3.65
N ARG A 194 8.58 -4.33 3.67
CA ARG A 194 9.01 -3.52 2.51
C ARG A 194 9.62 -4.34 1.39
N SER A 195 10.13 -5.55 1.67
CA SER A 195 10.63 -6.44 0.60
C SER A 195 9.53 -7.23 -0.09
N GLN A 196 8.46 -7.61 0.64
CA GLN A 196 7.38 -8.45 0.11
C GLN A 196 6.17 -7.66 -0.38
N LEU A 197 5.90 -6.49 0.18
CA LEU A 197 4.86 -5.55 -0.23
C LEU A 197 5.56 -4.35 -0.87
N ASN A 198 6.08 -4.55 -2.08
CA ASN A 198 6.88 -3.56 -2.78
C ASN A 198 6.00 -2.79 -3.78
N PRO A 199 5.67 -1.51 -3.50
CA PRO A 199 4.76 -0.74 -4.34
C PRO A 199 5.25 -0.59 -5.77
N THR A 200 6.56 -0.67 -6.01
CA THR A 200 7.11 -0.57 -7.37
C THR A 200 6.73 -1.78 -8.20
N THR A 201 6.89 -2.99 -7.68
CA THR A 201 6.58 -4.21 -8.42
C THR A 201 5.08 -4.45 -8.56
N GLU A 202 4.32 -4.04 -7.55
CA GLU A 202 2.85 -4.05 -7.58
C GLU A 202 2.33 -3.10 -8.67
N MET A 203 2.87 -1.88 -8.73
CA MET A 203 2.41 -0.85 -9.67
C MET A 203 2.94 -1.05 -11.10
N PHE A 204 4.24 -1.30 -11.26
CA PHE A 204 4.90 -1.28 -12.58
C PHE A 204 5.32 -2.66 -13.10
N GLY A 205 5.13 -3.72 -12.30
CA GLY A 205 5.61 -5.07 -12.59
C GLY A 205 7.06 -5.31 -12.15
N SER A 206 7.50 -6.57 -12.24
CA SER A 206 8.81 -7.03 -11.77
C SER A 206 9.88 -7.16 -12.85
N GLU A 207 9.53 -6.90 -14.11
CA GLU A 207 10.46 -6.98 -15.24
C GLU A 207 11.58 -5.94 -15.12
N LEU A 208 12.79 -6.34 -15.49
CA LEU A 208 13.99 -5.51 -15.41
C LEU A 208 14.51 -5.23 -16.82
N TYR A 209 14.56 -3.97 -17.23
CA TYR A 209 15.13 -3.58 -18.50
C TYR A 209 16.52 -2.97 -18.31
N SER A 210 17.55 -3.67 -18.77
CA SER A 210 18.95 -3.24 -18.71
C SER A 210 19.25 -2.25 -19.85
N ILE A 211 19.54 -1.01 -19.51
CA ILE A 211 20.02 0.01 -20.46
C ILE A 211 21.43 -0.34 -20.94
N THR A 212 21.63 -0.30 -22.26
CA THR A 212 22.93 -0.47 -22.93
C THR A 212 23.20 0.61 -23.96
N ASP A 213 22.44 1.70 -23.89
CA ASP A 213 22.52 2.79 -24.83
C ASP A 213 23.90 3.48 -24.75
N PRO A 214 24.55 3.77 -25.88
CA PRO A 214 25.85 4.45 -25.88
C PRO A 214 25.79 5.89 -25.35
N ARG A 215 24.60 6.52 -25.31
CA ARG A 215 24.36 7.82 -24.66
C ARG A 215 24.25 7.71 -23.13
N GLY A 216 24.19 6.47 -22.62
CA GLY A 216 24.02 6.10 -21.22
C GLY A 216 22.68 6.48 -20.60
N TYR A 217 22.42 5.94 -19.42
CA TYR A 217 21.14 6.08 -18.73
C TYR A 217 20.89 7.51 -18.24
N VAL A 218 21.97 8.28 -18.03
CA VAL A 218 21.91 9.69 -17.63
C VAL A 218 21.20 10.57 -18.67
N TYR A 219 21.17 10.14 -19.93
CA TYR A 219 20.52 10.84 -21.03
C TYR A 219 19.07 11.24 -20.73
N ILE A 220 18.31 10.43 -19.96
CA ILE A 220 16.94 10.80 -19.60
C ILE A 220 16.89 12.04 -18.70
N ILE A 221 17.87 12.22 -17.82
CA ILE A 221 17.97 13.34 -16.88
C ILE A 221 18.44 14.58 -17.63
N GLU A 222 19.39 14.42 -18.55
CA GLU A 222 19.87 15.50 -19.42
C GLU A 222 18.74 16.05 -20.30
N ARG A 223 18.01 15.18 -21.00
CA ARG A 223 16.85 15.57 -21.83
C ARG A 223 15.74 16.21 -21.00
N MET A 224 15.53 15.75 -19.77
CA MET A 224 14.57 16.37 -18.86
C MET A 224 15.01 17.78 -18.45
N ALA A 225 16.28 17.98 -18.12
CA ALA A 225 16.82 19.30 -17.78
C ALA A 225 16.72 20.27 -18.97
N GLU A 226 17.10 19.82 -20.17
CA GLU A 226 17.02 20.59 -21.42
C GLU A 226 15.57 20.97 -21.80
N SER A 227 14.55 20.29 -21.27
CA SER A 227 13.16 20.61 -21.59
C SER A 227 12.67 21.92 -20.95
N PHE A 228 13.41 22.47 -19.98
CA PHE A 228 13.03 23.70 -19.28
C PHE A 228 14.20 24.63 -18.93
N LEU A 229 15.45 24.19 -19.11
CA LEU A 229 16.66 24.99 -18.97
C LEU A 229 17.27 25.24 -20.35
N ALA A 230 17.64 26.49 -20.61
CA ALA A 230 18.42 26.82 -21.80
C ALA A 230 19.86 26.27 -21.69
N GLU A 231 20.57 26.22 -22.81
CA GLU A 231 22.01 25.95 -22.78
C GLU A 231 22.74 27.02 -21.95
N ASN A 232 23.56 26.62 -20.99
CA ASN A 232 24.22 27.51 -20.02
C ASN A 232 23.25 28.38 -19.19
N ASP A 233 22.05 27.88 -18.89
CA ASP A 233 21.07 28.55 -18.04
C ASP A 233 21.68 28.94 -16.69
N GLN A 234 21.51 30.21 -16.30
CA GLN A 234 22.07 30.72 -15.04
C GLN A 234 21.47 30.07 -13.80
N ARG A 235 20.31 29.41 -13.93
CA ARG A 235 19.69 28.64 -12.85
C ARG A 235 20.44 27.34 -12.53
N MET A 236 21.25 26.80 -13.44
CA MET A 236 22.05 25.60 -13.18
C MET A 236 23.48 25.96 -12.80
N LYS A 237 23.90 25.66 -11.58
CA LYS A 237 25.26 25.90 -11.09
C LYS A 237 25.97 24.60 -10.74
N LEU A 238 26.83 24.14 -11.64
CA LEU A 238 27.70 22.97 -11.44
C LEU A 238 28.97 23.36 -10.66
N ASN A 239 29.66 22.37 -10.09
CA ASN A 239 30.85 22.52 -9.25
C ASN A 239 30.62 23.42 -8.02
N LYS A 240 29.39 23.46 -7.51
CA LYS A 240 28.96 24.22 -6.33
C LYS A 240 28.70 23.26 -5.18
N THR A 241 29.77 22.83 -4.52
CA THR A 241 29.66 21.94 -3.36
C THR A 241 29.13 22.72 -2.16
N VAL A 242 27.87 22.49 -1.79
CA VAL A 242 27.26 23.05 -0.58
C VAL A 242 27.94 22.45 0.65
N THR A 243 28.38 23.31 1.57
CA THR A 243 29.04 22.93 2.83
C THR A 243 28.21 23.29 4.05
N THR A 244 27.40 24.34 3.97
CA THR A 244 26.53 24.80 5.05
C THR A 244 25.15 25.15 4.52
N ILE A 245 24.09 24.74 5.22
CA ILE A 245 22.72 25.17 4.99
C ILE A 245 22.23 25.85 6.27
N GLN A 246 22.09 27.17 6.20
CA GLN A 246 21.50 27.97 7.26
C GLN A 246 20.02 28.13 6.99
N TRP A 247 19.17 27.96 7.99
CA TRP A 247 17.73 28.11 7.84
C TRP A 247 17.11 28.74 9.08
N SER A 248 16.03 29.50 8.88
CA SER A 248 15.32 30.22 9.93
C SER A 248 13.91 30.57 9.44
N ASP A 249 13.13 31.22 10.30
CA ASP A 249 11.84 31.80 9.96
C ASP A 249 11.88 32.78 8.77
N ASP A 250 13.05 33.29 8.37
CA ASP A 250 13.20 34.26 7.28
C ASP A 250 13.60 33.63 5.93
N GLY A 251 13.96 32.34 5.90
CA GLY A 251 14.38 31.66 4.67
C GLY A 251 15.55 30.70 4.87
N VAL A 252 16.15 30.29 3.75
CA VAL A 252 17.26 29.34 3.68
C VAL A 252 18.45 29.97 2.95
N THR A 253 19.66 29.72 3.44
CA THR A 253 20.92 30.14 2.83
C THR A 253 21.86 28.95 2.68
N ALA A 254 22.25 28.63 1.44
CA ALA A 254 23.27 27.64 1.13
C ALA A 254 24.62 28.32 0.90
N VAL A 255 25.66 27.84 1.59
CA VAL A 255 27.05 28.31 1.43
C VAL A 255 27.88 27.21 0.79
N THR A 256 28.60 27.53 -0.27
CA THR A 256 29.43 26.58 -1.02
C THR A 256 30.90 26.64 -0.60
N ASN A 257 31.67 25.63 -0.97
CA ASN A 257 33.09 25.48 -0.65
C ASN A 257 34.00 26.61 -1.17
N ASP A 258 33.59 27.30 -2.24
CA ASP A 258 34.26 28.48 -2.79
C ASP A 258 33.84 29.80 -2.13
N GLY A 259 32.97 29.74 -1.11
CA GLY A 259 32.45 30.90 -0.38
C GLY A 259 31.26 31.59 -1.05
N SER A 260 30.72 31.08 -2.17
CA SER A 260 29.45 31.60 -2.71
C SER A 260 28.29 31.34 -1.75
N THR A 261 27.32 32.25 -1.76
CA THR A 261 26.14 32.22 -0.89
C THR A 261 24.88 32.35 -1.74
N TYR A 262 23.92 31.46 -1.53
CA TYR A 262 22.65 31.43 -2.24
C TYR A 262 21.52 31.51 -1.24
N THR A 263 20.64 32.50 -1.34
CA THR A 263 19.52 32.72 -0.41
C THR A 263 18.18 32.48 -1.10
N ALA A 264 17.22 31.90 -0.38
CA ALA A 264 15.87 31.64 -0.89
C ALA A 264 14.81 31.54 0.20
N ASP A 265 13.54 31.62 -0.21
CA ASP A 265 12.40 31.42 0.68
C ASP A 265 12.32 29.94 1.12
N PHE A 266 12.59 29.01 0.19
CA PHE A 266 12.53 27.56 0.39
C PHE A 266 13.75 26.85 -0.18
N ALA A 267 14.07 25.66 0.35
CA ALA A 267 15.07 24.78 -0.22
C ALA A 267 14.61 23.32 -0.27
N ILE A 268 14.84 22.68 -1.42
CA ILE A 268 14.64 21.26 -1.69
C ILE A 268 16.01 20.60 -1.65
N VAL A 269 16.28 19.81 -0.60
CA VAL A 269 17.52 19.07 -0.42
C VAL A 269 17.36 17.68 -1.03
N THR A 270 18.18 17.38 -2.04
CA THR A 270 18.16 16.09 -2.76
C THR A 270 19.45 15.29 -2.61
N PHE A 271 20.20 15.59 -1.55
CA PHE A 271 21.41 14.84 -1.20
C PHE A 271 21.07 13.37 -0.91
N SER A 272 22.03 12.50 -1.23
CA SER A 272 21.95 11.09 -0.88
C SER A 272 21.78 10.90 0.64
N MET A 273 21.13 9.80 1.04
CA MET A 273 20.98 9.48 2.47
C MET A 273 22.34 9.36 3.16
N GLY A 274 23.35 8.81 2.49
CA GLY A 274 24.72 8.74 3.02
C GLY A 274 25.36 10.13 3.25
N VAL A 275 25.04 11.15 2.46
CA VAL A 275 25.48 12.53 2.72
C VAL A 275 24.75 13.12 3.93
N LEU A 276 23.44 12.90 4.04
CA LEU A 276 22.62 13.40 5.15
C LEU A 276 22.95 12.72 6.49
N GLN A 277 23.41 11.47 6.45
CA GLN A 277 23.88 10.70 7.61
C GLN A 277 25.33 11.05 8.00
N GLY A 278 26.08 11.65 7.09
CA GLY A 278 27.46 12.05 7.30
C GLY A 278 27.61 13.50 7.76
N ASN A 279 28.87 13.95 7.81
CA ASN A 279 29.23 15.33 8.17
C ASN A 279 29.60 16.17 6.94
N SER A 280 29.14 15.79 5.74
CA SER A 280 29.49 16.49 4.50
C SER A 280 28.84 17.88 4.39
N VAL A 281 27.68 18.09 5.04
CA VAL A 281 26.95 19.36 5.04
C VAL A 281 26.50 19.71 6.45
N GLN A 282 26.79 20.93 6.89
CA GLN A 282 26.37 21.43 8.20
C GLN A 282 25.01 22.15 8.09
N PHE A 283 24.02 21.69 8.86
CA PHE A 283 22.75 22.41 9.02
C PHE A 283 22.83 23.36 10.23
N VAL A 284 22.40 24.62 10.05
CA VAL A 284 22.42 25.65 11.09
C VAL A 284 21.06 26.36 11.17
N PRO A 285 20.27 26.15 12.24
CA PRO A 285 20.50 25.19 13.32
C PRO A 285 20.46 23.74 12.81
N GLY A 286 20.90 22.80 13.65
CA GLY A 286 20.85 21.38 13.30
C GLY A 286 19.42 20.92 13.01
N LEU A 287 19.27 19.90 12.14
CA LEU A 287 17.95 19.31 11.87
C LEU A 287 17.32 18.80 13.19
N PRO A 288 15.99 18.92 13.35
CA PRO A 288 15.29 18.41 14.53
C PRO A 288 15.53 16.91 14.77
N ASP A 289 15.47 16.48 16.03
CA ASP A 289 15.75 15.09 16.43
C ASP A 289 14.89 14.07 15.67
N TRP A 290 13.59 14.35 15.51
CA TRP A 290 12.67 13.48 14.76
C TRP A 290 13.09 13.29 13.30
N LYS A 291 13.68 14.32 12.68
CA LYS A 291 14.16 14.26 11.31
C LYS A 291 15.47 13.49 11.22
N ARG A 292 16.40 13.74 12.15
CA ARG A 292 17.68 13.04 12.23
C ARG A 292 17.50 11.55 12.50
N GLU A 293 16.56 11.19 13.38
CA GLU A 293 16.22 9.80 13.66
C GLU A 293 15.70 9.10 12.40
N ALA A 294 14.74 9.71 11.69
CA ALA A 294 14.18 9.13 10.47
C ALA A 294 15.23 8.94 9.37
N ILE A 295 16.10 9.94 9.15
CA ILE A 295 17.24 9.84 8.23
C ILE A 295 18.18 8.68 8.63
N SER A 296 18.46 8.53 9.92
CA SER A 296 19.39 7.51 10.44
C SER A 296 18.86 6.08 10.32
N ARG A 297 17.54 5.90 10.18
CA ARG A 297 16.91 4.59 10.00
C ARG A 297 16.99 4.08 8.55
N VAL A 298 17.08 4.99 7.57
CA VAL A 298 17.25 4.61 6.16
C VAL A 298 18.60 3.93 5.97
N ARG A 299 18.64 2.77 5.31
CA ARG A 299 19.90 2.08 5.03
C ARG A 299 20.48 2.64 3.75
N MET A 300 21.75 3.04 3.79
CA MET A 300 22.50 3.35 2.58
C MET A 300 23.21 2.08 2.10
N VAL A 301 22.70 1.50 1.02
CA VAL A 301 23.20 0.27 0.42
C VAL A 301 24.50 0.52 -0.31
N LEU A 302 25.39 -0.47 -0.29
CA LEU A 302 26.60 -0.47 -1.12
C LEU A 302 26.55 -1.62 -2.13
N TYR A 303 26.61 -1.25 -3.41
CA TYR A 303 26.46 -2.11 -4.56
C TYR A 303 27.51 -1.76 -5.62
N THR A 304 28.59 -2.54 -5.67
CA THR A 304 29.78 -2.20 -6.47
C THR A 304 29.87 -3.13 -7.69
N LYS A 305 29.90 -2.50 -8.87
CA LYS A 305 29.99 -3.16 -10.18
C LYS A 305 31.42 -3.12 -10.70
N ILE A 306 32.08 -4.27 -10.75
CA ILE A 306 33.48 -4.37 -11.16
C ILE A 306 33.53 -4.84 -12.62
N TYR A 307 34.05 -3.99 -13.51
CA TYR A 307 34.17 -4.30 -14.92
C TYR A 307 35.57 -4.79 -15.25
N MET A 308 35.66 -5.84 -16.06
CA MET A 308 36.90 -6.45 -16.52
C MET A 308 36.90 -6.56 -18.03
N LYS A 309 37.98 -6.14 -18.70
CA LYS A 309 38.19 -6.36 -20.14
C LYS A 309 39.28 -7.39 -20.36
N PHE A 310 39.08 -8.30 -21.29
CA PHE A 310 40.03 -9.35 -21.65
C PHE A 310 40.48 -9.28 -23.11
N PRO A 311 41.63 -9.90 -23.46
CA PRO A 311 42.05 -10.06 -24.84
C PRO A 311 41.10 -10.91 -25.69
N SER A 312 40.45 -11.90 -25.06
CA SER A 312 39.47 -12.80 -25.69
C SER A 312 38.45 -13.30 -24.68
N LYS A 313 37.23 -13.59 -25.13
CA LYS A 313 36.19 -14.26 -24.34
C LYS A 313 36.55 -15.72 -24.07
N PHE A 314 36.35 -16.18 -22.84
CA PHE A 314 36.59 -17.58 -22.40
C PHE A 314 35.48 -18.14 -21.49
N TRP A 315 34.50 -17.31 -21.13
CA TRP A 315 33.40 -17.65 -20.22
C TRP A 315 32.16 -18.12 -20.99
N ASP A 316 31.15 -18.60 -20.24
CA ASP A 316 29.91 -19.14 -20.77
C ASP A 316 29.05 -18.08 -21.51
N ASP A 317 28.10 -18.54 -22.33
CA ASP A 317 27.29 -17.67 -23.21
C ASP A 317 26.03 -17.11 -22.54
N GLU A 318 25.61 -17.67 -21.42
CA GLU A 318 24.47 -17.22 -20.62
C GLU A 318 24.63 -15.75 -20.16
N GLU A 319 23.50 -15.08 -19.90
CA GLU A 319 23.48 -13.67 -19.49
C GLU A 319 24.11 -13.49 -18.11
N GLU A 320 23.74 -14.38 -17.18
CA GLU A 320 24.32 -14.44 -15.85
C GLU A 320 25.17 -15.70 -15.66
N ILE A 321 26.27 -15.54 -14.94
CA ILE A 321 27.17 -16.63 -14.56
C ILE A 321 27.38 -16.54 -13.05
N TRP A 322 27.08 -17.61 -12.33
CA TRP A 322 27.20 -17.66 -10.88
C TRP A 322 28.38 -18.52 -10.43
N TYR A 323 29.16 -17.99 -9.50
CA TYR A 323 30.21 -18.70 -8.80
C TYR A 323 29.69 -19.29 -7.48
N ALA A 324 29.60 -20.61 -7.43
CA ALA A 324 29.18 -21.38 -6.26
C ALA A 324 30.39 -21.77 -5.40
N GLY A 325 30.87 -20.82 -4.58
CA GLY A 325 31.96 -20.99 -3.62
C GLY A 325 31.49 -21.07 -2.16
N GLU A 326 32.36 -21.56 -1.28
CA GLU A 326 32.09 -21.71 0.17
C GLU A 326 31.83 -20.37 0.89
N ARG A 327 32.50 -19.30 0.45
CA ARG A 327 32.30 -17.94 1.00
C ARG A 327 31.13 -17.27 0.27
N ARG A 328 29.98 -17.19 0.95
CA ARG A 328 28.78 -16.48 0.46
C ARG A 328 29.10 -15.04 0.07
N GLY A 329 28.68 -14.64 -1.12
CA GLY A 329 28.84 -13.28 -1.66
C GLY A 329 30.24 -12.92 -2.17
N TYR A 330 31.19 -13.85 -2.12
CA TYR A 330 32.53 -13.63 -2.65
C TYR A 330 32.53 -13.78 -4.18
N TYR A 331 32.29 -12.68 -4.88
CA TYR A 331 32.23 -12.61 -6.35
C TYR A 331 31.25 -13.63 -6.94
N THR A 332 30.04 -13.70 -6.38
CA THR A 332 29.08 -14.75 -6.71
C THR A 332 28.36 -14.52 -8.03
N VAL A 333 27.95 -13.30 -8.39
CA VAL A 333 27.12 -13.06 -9.58
C VAL A 333 27.87 -12.21 -10.61
N TRP A 334 28.03 -12.78 -11.79
CA TRP A 334 28.69 -12.18 -12.94
C TRP A 334 27.69 -11.99 -14.08
N GLN A 335 27.87 -10.93 -14.86
CA GLN A 335 27.09 -10.66 -16.05
C GLN A 335 28.00 -10.69 -17.29
N ASN A 336 27.66 -11.54 -18.24
CA ASN A 336 28.32 -11.61 -19.53
C ASN A 336 27.88 -10.40 -20.38
N MET A 337 28.75 -9.41 -20.54
CA MET A 337 28.37 -8.20 -21.27
C MET A 337 28.21 -8.42 -22.77
N GLU A 338 28.65 -9.57 -23.30
CA GLU A 338 28.43 -9.99 -24.69
C GLU A 338 27.22 -10.91 -24.86
N ALA A 339 26.39 -11.11 -23.83
CA ALA A 339 25.16 -11.86 -24.00
C ALA A 339 24.26 -11.19 -25.08
N PRO A 340 23.47 -11.96 -25.84
CA PRO A 340 22.68 -11.43 -26.94
C PRO A 340 21.86 -10.20 -26.54
N GLY A 341 22.08 -9.09 -27.25
CA GLY A 341 21.38 -7.82 -27.03
C GLY A 341 21.98 -6.89 -25.98
N LEU A 342 23.04 -7.29 -25.25
CA LEU A 342 23.81 -6.38 -24.41
C LEU A 342 24.85 -5.60 -25.24
N PHE A 343 26.14 -5.94 -25.13
CA PHE A 343 27.18 -5.34 -25.96
C PHE A 343 27.47 -6.21 -27.19
N PRO A 344 27.88 -5.60 -28.31
CA PRO A 344 28.32 -6.33 -29.50
C PRO A 344 29.43 -7.34 -29.17
N SER A 345 29.42 -8.46 -29.89
CA SER A 345 30.47 -9.48 -29.81
C SER A 345 31.86 -8.87 -30.07
N GLY A 346 32.86 -9.31 -29.33
CA GLY A 346 34.23 -8.77 -29.38
C GLY A 346 34.50 -7.60 -28.43
N SER A 347 33.54 -7.23 -27.58
CA SER A 347 33.77 -6.23 -26.51
C SER A 347 34.76 -6.75 -25.44
N HIS A 348 34.72 -8.06 -25.19
CA HIS A 348 35.42 -8.87 -24.22
C HIS A 348 35.30 -8.34 -22.79
N ILE A 349 34.10 -7.88 -22.42
CA ILE A 349 33.81 -7.32 -21.11
C ILE A 349 32.96 -8.31 -20.30
N ILE A 350 33.33 -8.52 -19.04
CA ILE A 350 32.51 -9.19 -18.04
C ILE A 350 32.39 -8.29 -16.80
N LEU A 351 31.24 -8.33 -16.15
CA LEU A 351 30.93 -7.58 -14.94
C LEU A 351 30.76 -8.56 -13.78
N VAL A 352 31.29 -8.24 -12.60
CA VAL A 352 30.93 -8.90 -11.34
C VAL A 352 30.42 -7.90 -10.32
N THR A 353 29.37 -8.27 -9.62
CA THR A 353 28.76 -7.43 -8.58
C THR A 353 29.12 -7.97 -7.20
N VAL A 354 29.51 -7.07 -6.31
CA VAL A 354 29.65 -7.32 -4.86
C VAL A 354 28.80 -6.31 -4.08
N ILE A 355 28.30 -6.71 -2.92
CA ILE A 355 27.41 -5.90 -2.08
C ILE A 355 27.86 -5.89 -0.61
N GLY A 356 27.33 -4.94 0.17
CA GLY A 356 27.48 -4.90 1.62
C GLY A 356 28.95 -4.93 2.08
N GLU A 357 29.29 -5.87 2.97
CA GLU A 357 30.65 -6.01 3.53
C GLU A 357 31.70 -6.36 2.46
N GLU A 358 31.35 -7.16 1.45
CA GLU A 358 32.28 -7.48 0.36
C GLU A 358 32.54 -6.26 -0.51
N ALA A 359 31.49 -5.47 -0.80
CA ALA A 359 31.65 -4.20 -1.50
C ALA A 359 32.54 -3.23 -0.72
N ARG A 360 32.29 -3.05 0.58
CA ARG A 360 33.11 -2.16 1.44
C ARG A 360 34.57 -2.57 1.45
N ARG A 361 34.84 -3.87 1.55
CA ARG A 361 36.20 -4.42 1.49
C ARG A 361 36.86 -4.15 0.13
N VAL A 362 36.15 -4.41 -0.96
CA VAL A 362 36.64 -4.19 -2.33
C VAL A 362 36.89 -2.71 -2.60
N GLU A 363 36.01 -1.83 -2.14
CA GLU A 363 36.20 -0.39 -2.27
C GLU A 363 37.36 0.12 -1.41
N ALA A 364 37.76 -0.58 -0.34
CA ALA A 364 38.89 -0.19 0.52
C ALA A 364 40.28 -0.64 -0.01
N GLN A 365 40.35 -1.50 -1.01
CA GLN A 365 41.61 -2.04 -1.55
C GLN A 365 41.99 -1.43 -2.90
N SER A 366 43.21 -1.68 -3.37
CA SER A 366 43.67 -1.26 -4.72
C SER A 366 43.03 -2.11 -5.81
N ASP A 367 42.86 -1.56 -7.01
CA ASP A 367 42.33 -2.29 -8.16
C ASP A 367 43.19 -3.53 -8.50
N GLN A 368 44.51 -3.50 -8.29
CA GLN A 368 45.39 -4.65 -8.50
C GLN A 368 45.08 -5.82 -7.55
N ALA A 369 44.76 -5.51 -6.29
CA ALA A 369 44.36 -6.52 -5.32
C ALA A 369 43.00 -7.12 -5.69
N THR A 370 42.04 -6.27 -6.08
CA THR A 370 40.73 -6.70 -6.58
C THR A 370 40.86 -7.58 -7.82
N GLN A 371 41.69 -7.17 -8.78
CA GLN A 371 41.98 -7.95 -9.98
C GLN A 371 42.56 -9.32 -9.63
N ALA A 372 43.51 -9.39 -8.70
CA ALA A 372 44.10 -10.66 -8.28
C ALA A 372 43.05 -11.63 -7.69
N GLU A 373 42.11 -11.11 -6.88
CA GLU A 373 41.02 -11.90 -6.30
C GLU A 373 40.01 -12.36 -7.36
N VAL A 374 39.55 -11.45 -8.21
CA VAL A 374 38.64 -11.72 -9.34
C VAL A 374 39.26 -12.78 -10.26
N MET A 375 40.55 -12.66 -10.58
CA MET A 375 41.26 -13.65 -11.39
C MET A 375 41.44 -15.00 -10.70
N ALA A 376 41.59 -15.03 -9.37
CA ALA A 376 41.62 -16.30 -8.64
C ALA A 376 40.28 -17.04 -8.76
N VAL A 377 39.15 -16.33 -8.69
CA VAL A 377 37.81 -16.90 -8.90
C VAL A 377 37.64 -17.37 -10.36
N LEU A 378 37.96 -16.52 -11.35
CA LEU A 378 37.83 -16.88 -12.76
C LEU A 378 38.70 -18.09 -13.15
N ARG A 379 39.95 -18.17 -12.67
CA ARG A 379 40.83 -19.32 -12.92
C ARG A 379 40.33 -20.59 -12.25
N THR A 380 39.54 -20.47 -11.19
CA THR A 380 38.85 -21.61 -10.56
C THR A 380 37.68 -22.09 -11.43
N MET A 381 36.93 -21.17 -12.02
CA MET A 381 35.77 -21.48 -12.88
C MET A 381 36.18 -22.03 -14.25
N TYR A 382 37.25 -21.49 -14.86
CA TYR A 382 37.61 -21.73 -16.26
C TYR A 382 39.02 -22.29 -16.47
N GLY A 383 39.76 -22.55 -15.39
CA GLY A 383 41.11 -23.10 -15.41
C GLY A 383 42.21 -22.04 -15.42
N ALA A 384 43.42 -22.46 -15.04
CA ALA A 384 44.56 -21.57 -14.85
C ALA A 384 45.09 -20.91 -16.14
N GLY A 385 44.69 -21.40 -17.33
CA GLY A 385 45.21 -20.95 -18.63
C GLY A 385 44.49 -19.76 -19.26
N ILE A 386 43.47 -19.19 -18.60
CA ILE A 386 42.75 -18.01 -19.11
C ILE A 386 43.68 -16.78 -19.13
N PRO A 387 43.50 -15.86 -20.11
CA PRO A 387 44.34 -14.66 -20.19
C PRO A 387 44.09 -13.73 -19.00
N ASP A 388 45.09 -12.93 -18.66
CA ASP A 388 44.92 -11.80 -17.75
C ASP A 388 44.10 -10.68 -18.41
N PRO A 389 43.36 -9.89 -17.62
CA PRO A 389 42.58 -8.78 -18.14
C PRO A 389 43.50 -7.67 -18.64
N THR A 390 43.09 -6.98 -19.69
CA THR A 390 43.77 -5.77 -20.17
C THR A 390 43.45 -4.57 -19.29
N ASP A 391 42.24 -4.53 -18.74
CA ASP A 391 41.73 -3.39 -17.96
C ASP A 391 40.76 -3.88 -16.87
N ILE A 392 40.73 -3.12 -15.77
CA ILE A 392 39.77 -3.26 -14.67
C ILE A 392 39.21 -1.87 -14.31
N LEU A 393 37.94 -1.81 -13.92
CA LEU A 393 37.33 -0.62 -13.33
C LEU A 393 36.52 -1.00 -12.09
N VAL A 394 36.85 -0.37 -10.95
CA VAL A 394 36.18 -0.57 -9.65
C VAL A 394 35.63 0.77 -9.13
N PRO A 395 34.32 1.03 -9.27
CA PRO A 395 33.67 2.20 -8.68
C PRO A 395 33.79 2.23 -7.15
N ARG A 396 33.85 3.42 -6.55
CA ARG A 396 34.01 3.64 -5.10
C ARG A 396 32.88 4.48 -4.53
N TRP A 397 31.66 3.92 -4.48
CA TRP A 397 30.45 4.66 -4.10
C TRP A 397 30.45 5.12 -2.64
N GLU A 398 30.99 4.32 -1.71
CA GLU A 398 31.04 4.66 -0.29
C GLU A 398 32.03 5.80 -0.01
N GLN A 399 33.13 5.84 -0.77
CA GLN A 399 34.19 6.84 -0.60
C GLN A 399 33.88 8.15 -1.32
N ASP A 400 32.97 8.13 -2.31
CA ASP A 400 32.53 9.34 -2.99
C ASP A 400 31.82 10.28 -1.99
N PRO A 401 32.36 11.49 -1.75
CA PRO A 401 31.83 12.41 -0.74
C PRO A 401 30.43 12.95 -1.07
N PHE A 402 29.97 12.83 -2.32
CA PHE A 402 28.65 13.29 -2.78
C PHE A 402 27.55 12.22 -2.64
N PHE A 403 27.93 10.95 -2.45
CA PHE A 403 26.97 9.84 -2.42
C PHE A 403 27.06 8.98 -1.16
N ARG A 404 28.28 8.65 -0.71
CA ARG A 404 28.53 7.80 0.46
C ARG A 404 27.73 6.48 0.45
N GLY A 405 27.58 5.90 -0.74
CA GLY A 405 26.85 4.67 -1.00
C GLY A 405 26.13 4.68 -2.35
N SER A 406 25.43 3.58 -2.65
CA SER A 406 24.79 3.33 -3.93
C SER A 406 23.31 3.74 -3.95
N TYR A 407 22.47 3.24 -3.04
CA TYR A 407 21.05 3.63 -3.00
C TYR A 407 20.42 3.48 -1.62
N ALA A 408 19.30 4.18 -1.41
CA ALA A 408 18.54 4.06 -0.17
C ALA A 408 17.72 2.76 -0.16
N ASN A 409 17.68 2.09 0.99
CA ASN A 409 16.83 0.92 1.22
C ASN A 409 16.14 1.07 2.58
N TRP A 410 14.86 0.73 2.63
CA TRP A 410 14.09 0.80 3.87
C TRP A 410 14.29 -0.47 4.69
N GLY A 411 15.09 -0.33 5.75
CA GLY A 411 15.34 -1.39 6.71
C GLY A 411 14.14 -1.65 7.61
N VAL A 412 14.28 -2.67 8.46
CA VAL A 412 13.28 -3.02 9.48
C VAL A 412 12.94 -1.79 10.33
N GLY A 413 11.65 -1.49 10.45
CA GLY A 413 11.14 -0.43 11.32
C GLY A 413 10.87 0.92 10.65
N ILE A 414 11.06 1.05 9.34
CA ILE A 414 10.53 2.20 8.60
C ILE A 414 9.05 1.96 8.29
N ASN A 415 8.20 2.47 9.17
CA ASN A 415 6.75 2.49 9.04
C ASN A 415 6.27 3.83 8.46
N ASP A 416 4.96 4.02 8.38
CA ASP A 416 4.36 5.21 7.78
C ASP A 416 4.55 6.47 8.63
N GLU A 417 4.86 6.32 9.92
CA GLU A 417 5.27 7.44 10.77
C GLU A 417 6.68 7.92 10.39
N GLU A 418 7.63 7.01 10.20
CA GLU A 418 8.98 7.35 9.76
C GLU A 418 8.97 7.92 8.34
N LEU A 419 8.12 7.42 7.45
CA LEU A 419 7.93 8.02 6.13
C LEU A 419 7.41 9.46 6.23
N ARG A 420 6.38 9.71 7.07
CA ARG A 420 5.90 11.08 7.33
C ARG A 420 7.00 11.98 7.89
N LYS A 421 7.85 11.45 8.79
CA LYS A 421 9.03 12.18 9.28
C LYS A 421 10.06 12.40 8.18
N LEU A 422 10.26 11.52 7.22
CA LEU A 422 11.17 11.78 6.09
C LEU A 422 10.63 12.89 5.18
N GLN A 423 9.34 12.87 4.89
CA GLN A 423 8.68 13.78 3.94
C GLN A 423 8.30 15.16 4.51
N ALA A 424 8.07 15.27 5.82
CA ALA A 424 7.63 16.52 6.42
C ALA A 424 8.68 17.63 6.28
N PRO A 425 8.31 18.88 5.96
CA PRO A 425 9.28 19.97 5.95
C PRO A 425 9.79 20.29 7.36
N VAL A 426 10.99 20.86 7.43
CA VAL A 426 11.50 21.51 8.64
C VAL A 426 11.16 23.00 8.56
N ASP A 427 10.40 23.49 9.53
CA ASP A 427 9.90 24.86 9.64
C ASP A 427 9.14 25.37 8.40
N GLY A 428 8.60 24.44 7.61
CA GLY A 428 7.93 24.75 6.35
C GLY A 428 8.83 25.36 5.28
N ARG A 429 10.17 25.27 5.44
CA ARG A 429 11.16 25.93 4.56
C ARG A 429 12.17 24.97 3.94
N LEU A 430 12.57 23.94 4.67
CA LEU A 430 13.55 22.96 4.21
C LEU A 430 12.84 21.63 3.96
N PHE A 431 12.91 21.15 2.72
CA PHE A 431 12.25 19.94 2.27
C PHE A 431 13.30 18.89 1.87
N LEU A 432 13.03 17.62 2.15
CA LEU A 432 13.83 16.51 1.64
C LEU A 432 13.08 15.82 0.51
N ALA A 433 13.80 15.51 -0.57
CA ALA A 433 13.34 14.65 -1.65
C ALA A 433 14.47 13.72 -2.08
N GLY A 434 14.14 12.54 -2.60
CA GLY A 434 15.14 11.60 -3.12
C GLY A 434 14.65 10.17 -3.11
N ASP A 435 15.52 9.26 -3.55
CA ASP A 435 15.25 7.82 -3.56
C ASP A 435 15.07 7.20 -2.16
N GLY A 436 15.29 7.95 -1.07
CA GLY A 436 15.08 7.46 0.29
C GLY A 436 13.82 7.99 0.98
N THR A 437 13.09 8.93 0.36
CA THR A 437 12.01 9.68 1.04
C THR A 437 10.60 9.25 0.64
N GLY A 438 10.45 8.18 -0.16
CA GLY A 438 9.16 7.73 -0.67
C GLY A 438 9.08 6.20 -0.85
N PRO A 439 7.88 5.68 -1.16
CA PRO A 439 7.60 4.24 -1.20
C PRO A 439 8.35 3.47 -2.30
N HIS A 440 8.75 4.14 -3.39
CA HIS A 440 9.56 3.57 -4.48
C HIS A 440 11.06 3.73 -4.20
N TYR A 441 11.48 3.42 -2.97
CA TYR A 441 12.82 3.73 -2.50
C TYR A 441 13.92 3.00 -3.29
N GLY A 442 15.10 3.59 -3.35
CA GLY A 442 16.30 3.04 -4.00
C GLY A 442 16.26 3.03 -5.53
N LEU A 443 15.20 3.55 -6.13
CA LEU A 443 14.95 3.49 -7.57
C LEU A 443 14.87 4.87 -8.20
N LEU A 444 15.15 4.92 -9.50
CA LEU A 444 15.21 6.19 -10.25
C LEU A 444 13.84 6.86 -10.35
N GLN A 445 12.78 6.07 -10.56
CA GLN A 445 11.40 6.54 -10.56
C GLN A 445 10.95 7.05 -9.19
N GLY A 446 11.45 6.47 -8.09
CA GLY A 446 11.17 6.99 -6.75
C GLY A 446 11.76 8.38 -6.53
N ALA A 447 13.00 8.59 -6.98
CA ALA A 447 13.60 9.92 -6.99
C ALA A 447 12.79 10.90 -7.86
N PHE A 448 12.31 10.47 -9.03
CA PHE A 448 11.45 11.28 -9.89
C PHE A 448 10.17 11.72 -9.18
N PHE A 449 9.43 10.80 -8.55
CA PHE A 449 8.19 11.11 -7.84
C PHE A 449 8.41 12.03 -6.64
N GLU A 450 9.43 11.76 -5.83
CA GLU A 450 9.69 12.55 -4.62
C GLU A 450 10.13 13.99 -4.95
N GLY A 451 10.89 14.17 -6.04
CA GLY A 451 11.23 15.50 -6.55
C GLY A 451 9.98 16.32 -6.92
N ALA A 452 9.10 15.73 -7.73
CA ALA A 452 7.86 16.36 -8.18
C ALA A 452 6.93 16.66 -7.00
N ARG A 453 6.71 15.69 -6.10
CA ARG A 453 5.84 15.83 -4.91
C ARG A 453 6.21 17.03 -4.05
N VAL A 454 7.50 17.23 -3.79
CA VAL A 454 7.97 18.37 -2.98
C VAL A 454 7.81 19.69 -3.72
N ALA A 455 8.15 19.72 -5.02
CA ALA A 455 7.99 20.92 -5.84
C ALA A 455 6.52 21.37 -5.94
N ASP A 456 5.60 20.43 -6.19
CA ASP A 456 4.16 20.71 -6.25
C ASP A 456 3.64 21.22 -4.89
N SER A 457 4.13 20.63 -3.79
CA SER A 457 3.81 21.12 -2.45
C SER A 457 4.27 22.55 -2.23
N ILE A 458 5.45 22.95 -2.71
CA ILE A 458 5.95 24.33 -2.58
C ILE A 458 5.16 25.27 -3.49
N ALA A 459 4.86 24.87 -4.72
CA ALA A 459 4.16 25.70 -5.71
C ALA A 459 2.77 26.17 -5.21
N THR A 460 2.08 25.37 -4.39
CA THR A 460 0.76 25.71 -3.84
C THR A 460 0.77 26.77 -2.74
N CYS A 461 1.92 27.09 -2.15
CA CYS A 461 2.03 27.96 -0.98
C CYS A 461 3.06 29.10 -1.12
N VAL A 462 3.76 29.19 -2.26
CA VAL A 462 4.62 30.34 -2.55
C VAL A 462 3.78 31.63 -2.50
N GLY A 463 4.17 32.56 -1.63
CA GLY A 463 3.44 33.81 -1.34
C GLY A 463 2.75 33.83 0.03
N GLY A 464 2.59 32.69 0.69
CA GLY A 464 1.92 32.54 2.01
C GLY A 464 2.85 32.43 3.23
N GLY A 465 4.17 32.57 3.06
CA GLY A 465 5.17 32.58 4.14
C GLY A 465 5.71 31.22 4.57
N ARG A 466 4.86 30.21 4.83
CA ARG A 466 5.27 28.83 5.19
C ARG A 466 4.51 27.78 4.38
N CYS A 467 5.19 26.67 4.06
CA CYS A 467 4.67 25.61 3.20
C CYS A 467 4.58 24.27 3.94
N GLY A 468 3.39 23.65 3.96
CA GLY A 468 3.14 22.36 4.59
C GLY A 468 2.98 22.39 6.11
N LYS A 469 2.37 21.35 6.69
CA LYS A 469 2.32 21.16 8.14
C LYS A 469 3.62 20.49 8.58
N GLU A 470 4.34 21.11 9.53
CA GLU A 470 5.45 20.45 10.21
C GLU A 470 4.99 19.11 10.81
N TYR A 471 5.93 18.17 10.97
CA TYR A 471 5.63 16.96 11.71
C TYR A 471 5.24 17.33 13.14
N GLN A 472 3.96 17.15 13.46
CA GLN A 472 3.43 17.22 14.81
C GLN A 472 3.36 15.79 15.34
N PRO A 473 4.18 15.40 16.33
CA PRO A 473 4.02 14.09 16.95
C PRO A 473 2.59 13.97 17.46
N PRO A 474 1.93 12.80 17.32
CA PRO A 474 0.61 12.61 17.89
C PRO A 474 0.68 13.02 19.37
N ARG A 475 -0.13 14.01 19.78
CA ARG A 475 -0.16 14.48 21.16
C ARG A 475 -0.43 13.25 22.02
N ARG A 476 0.58 12.77 22.75
CA ARG A 476 0.35 11.87 23.87
C ARG A 476 -0.47 12.69 24.85
N GLY A 477 -1.77 12.45 24.88
CA GLY A 477 -2.64 13.04 25.88
C GLY A 477 -2.12 12.64 27.26
N CYS A 478 -1.42 13.54 27.93
CA CYS A 478 -1.56 13.63 29.36
C CYS A 478 -2.98 14.18 29.60
N THR A 479 -3.97 13.30 29.69
CA THR A 479 -5.25 13.67 30.28
C THR A 479 -5.07 13.69 31.79
N CYS A 480 -4.85 14.88 32.35
CA CYS A 480 -5.29 15.11 33.73
C CYS A 480 -6.80 14.88 33.76
N PRO A 481 -7.34 14.14 34.74
CA PRO A 481 -8.78 13.97 34.87
C PRO A 481 -9.35 15.30 35.39
N THR A 482 -9.94 16.11 34.52
CA THR A 482 -10.79 17.22 34.98
C THR A 482 -12.24 16.86 34.69
N ALA A 483 -12.93 16.60 35.81
CA ALA A 483 -14.35 16.64 36.09
C ALA A 483 -15.30 16.99 34.94
N ASP A 484 -16.27 16.11 34.75
CA ASP A 484 -17.53 16.40 34.08
C ASP A 484 -18.32 17.52 34.79
N ASN A 485 -19.07 18.23 33.94
CA ASN A 485 -20.31 18.97 34.15
C ASN A 485 -20.28 20.51 34.24
N PHE A 486 -21.19 21.04 33.42
CA PHE A 486 -21.84 22.35 33.38
C PHE A 486 -21.25 23.46 32.50
N ASP A 487 -21.98 23.62 31.38
CA ASP A 487 -22.57 24.86 30.88
C ASP A 487 -21.73 25.83 30.04
N SER A 488 -22.45 26.38 29.09
CA SER A 488 -22.11 27.32 28.05
C SER A 488 -21.64 28.69 28.57
N GLN A 489 -20.79 29.34 27.75
CA GLN A 489 -20.30 30.73 27.80
C GLN A 489 -19.06 31.03 28.66
N ALA A 490 -17.89 31.19 28.01
CA ALA A 490 -16.95 32.29 28.25
C ALA A 490 -15.77 32.29 27.26
N THR A 491 -15.40 33.50 26.85
CA THR A 491 -14.32 33.94 25.94
C THR A 491 -12.91 33.90 26.55
N VAL A 492 -11.90 33.64 25.68
CA VAL A 492 -10.46 34.08 25.63
C VAL A 492 -9.73 34.39 26.96
N ASP A 493 -8.58 33.73 27.25
CA ASP A 493 -7.26 34.38 27.39
C ASP A 493 -6.06 33.46 27.75
N ASN A 494 -4.87 34.01 27.50
CA ASN A 494 -3.49 33.51 27.51
C ASN A 494 -2.89 32.87 28.79
N GLY A 495 -1.86 32.04 28.56
CA GLY A 495 -0.67 31.84 29.44
C GLY A 495 -0.91 30.89 30.63
N SER A 496 -0.07 29.93 30.97
CA SER A 496 1.39 29.95 31.00
C SER A 496 1.88 28.56 31.44
N CYS A 497 2.87 27.99 30.74
CA CYS A 497 3.70 26.92 31.28
C CYS A 497 5.08 27.53 31.57
N MET A 498 5.44 27.66 32.85
CA MET A 498 6.78 28.07 33.26
C MET A 498 7.39 27.07 34.24
N TYR A 499 8.59 26.59 33.86
CA TYR A 499 9.82 26.32 34.66
C TYR A 499 9.76 25.26 35.80
N THR A 500 10.78 24.46 36.17
CA THR A 500 12.10 24.03 35.67
C THR A 500 12.73 23.05 36.68
N SER A 501 13.79 22.34 36.25
CA SER A 501 15.07 22.05 36.95
C SER A 501 15.26 20.79 37.81
N GLY A 502 16.47 20.21 37.64
CA GLY A 502 17.25 19.47 38.65
C GLY A 502 17.32 17.96 38.42
N GLU A 503 18.30 17.45 37.67
CA GLU A 503 19.65 17.00 38.10
C GLU A 503 19.74 15.50 38.45
N ASP A 504 20.77 14.86 37.87
CA ASP A 504 21.50 13.65 38.25
C ASP A 504 20.77 12.31 38.41
N SER A 505 21.06 11.36 37.52
CA SER A 505 22.07 10.30 37.78
C SER A 505 22.06 9.19 36.72
N ILE A 506 23.26 8.85 36.26
CA ILE A 506 23.59 7.71 35.39
C ILE A 506 23.69 6.47 36.28
N MET A 507 23.06 5.34 35.91
CA MET A 507 23.71 4.01 35.80
C MET A 507 22.72 2.89 35.40
N PRO A 508 23.22 1.82 34.77
CA PRO A 508 22.45 0.80 34.04
C PRO A 508 22.11 -0.42 34.91
N PHE A 509 21.18 -1.27 34.47
CA PHE A 509 21.30 -2.75 34.40
C PHE A 509 19.95 -3.48 34.35
N SER A 510 19.92 -4.43 33.41
CA SER A 510 19.28 -5.76 33.41
C SER A 510 17.83 -5.96 33.88
N ILE A 511 17.04 -6.40 32.90
CA ILE A 511 16.03 -7.46 32.96
C ILE A 511 16.31 -8.45 34.11
N SER A 512 15.38 -8.52 35.08
CA SER A 512 15.09 -9.64 36.02
C SER A 512 14.73 -9.11 37.42
N PHE A 513 13.57 -8.45 37.58
CA PHE A 513 12.92 -8.30 38.89
C PHE A 513 11.40 -8.16 38.77
N TYR A 514 10.80 -8.86 37.79
CA TYR A 514 9.38 -9.20 37.81
C TYR A 514 9.25 -10.54 38.53
N LEU A 515 9.10 -10.50 39.86
CA LEU A 515 8.63 -11.56 40.77
C LEU A 515 9.06 -11.16 42.18
N LEU A 516 8.33 -10.26 42.86
CA LEU A 516 8.23 -10.18 44.34
C LEU A 516 7.48 -8.97 44.94
N ILE A 517 6.59 -8.28 44.22
CA ILE A 517 5.68 -7.30 44.88
C ILE A 517 4.26 -7.47 44.35
N PHE A 518 3.66 -8.63 44.64
CA PHE A 518 2.22 -8.89 44.49
C PHE A 518 1.56 -9.32 45.82
N ALA A 519 2.22 -9.04 46.95
CA ALA A 519 1.78 -9.51 48.27
C ALA A 519 1.82 -8.42 49.37
N ALA A 520 1.70 -7.15 49.01
CA ALA A 520 1.66 -6.07 50.01
C ALA A 520 0.95 -4.79 49.52
N PHE A 521 -0.26 -4.87 48.95
CA PHE A 521 -1.11 -3.68 48.76
C PHE A 521 -2.63 -3.99 48.77
N THR A 522 -3.06 -4.93 49.61
CA THR A 522 -4.49 -5.17 49.93
C THR A 522 -4.80 -5.07 51.42
N TYR A 523 -3.98 -4.32 52.17
CA TYR A 523 -4.19 -4.11 53.61
C TYR A 523 -3.95 -2.65 53.97
N ASN A 524 -4.84 -1.75 53.50
CA ASN A 524 -5.13 -0.43 54.09
C ASN A 524 -6.11 0.32 53.17
N TYR A 525 -7.39 -0.03 53.20
CA TYR A 525 -8.48 0.90 52.83
C TYR A 525 -9.84 0.36 53.31
N MET A 526 -9.96 0.07 54.61
CA MET A 526 -11.25 -0.02 55.29
C MET A 526 -11.04 0.24 56.78
N ASP A 527 -11.28 1.49 57.20
CA ASP A 527 -11.86 1.83 58.51
C ASP A 527 -12.09 3.35 58.58
N CYS A 528 -13.30 3.79 58.25
CA CYS A 528 -13.99 4.94 58.85
C CYS A 528 -15.45 4.97 58.35
N VAL A 529 -16.38 4.65 59.25
CA VAL A 529 -17.85 4.66 59.09
C VAL A 529 -18.37 5.99 59.67
N SER A 530 -19.35 6.69 59.07
CA SER A 530 -20.80 6.72 59.45
C SER A 530 -21.51 7.98 58.86
N PRO A 531 -22.84 8.20 58.98
CA PRO A 531 -23.91 7.80 58.04
C PRO A 531 -24.87 8.97 57.65
N MET A 532 -26.01 8.66 57.00
CA MET A 532 -27.14 9.52 56.53
C MET A 532 -27.02 9.91 55.03
N ASN A 533 -27.99 9.70 54.13
CA ASN A 533 -29.43 9.46 54.18
C ASN A 533 -29.85 8.68 52.89
N PRO A 534 -30.99 7.98 52.84
CA PRO A 534 -31.38 7.04 51.80
C PRO A 534 -32.27 7.69 50.73
N GLU A 535 -31.93 7.49 49.45
CA GLU A 535 -32.85 7.46 48.29
C GLU A 535 -31.98 7.45 47.01
N MET A 536 -31.78 6.27 46.41
CA MET A 536 -31.68 6.12 44.95
C MET A 536 -31.67 4.62 44.55
N ASP A 537 -32.47 4.35 43.53
CA ASP A 537 -32.97 3.10 42.94
C ASP A 537 -31.86 2.13 42.43
N PRO A 538 -31.95 0.79 42.59
CA PRO A 538 -30.90 -0.15 42.20
C PRO A 538 -30.92 -0.50 40.69
N CYS A 539 -31.10 0.50 39.82
CA CYS A 539 -31.03 0.36 38.36
C CYS A 539 -29.83 1.07 37.71
N SER A 540 -28.99 1.78 38.46
CA SER A 540 -27.87 2.56 37.88
C SER A 540 -26.48 1.91 37.99
N VAL A 541 -26.37 0.73 38.64
CA VAL A 541 -25.06 0.04 38.80
C VAL A 541 -24.85 -1.09 37.77
N VAL A 542 -25.89 -1.46 37.02
CA VAL A 542 -25.78 -2.44 35.91
C VAL A 542 -25.35 -1.78 34.59
N VAL A 543 -25.46 -0.45 34.46
CA VAL A 543 -25.07 0.28 33.23
C VAL A 543 -23.58 0.70 33.23
N MET A 544 -22.93 0.85 34.39
CA MET A 544 -21.51 1.23 34.44
C MET A 544 -20.52 0.06 34.37
N LEU A 545 -20.96 -1.19 34.57
CA LEU A 545 -20.09 -2.37 34.44
C LEU A 545 -20.21 -3.07 33.07
N ALA A 546 -21.12 -2.62 32.20
CA ALA A 546 -21.19 -3.02 30.80
C ALA A 546 -20.30 -2.15 29.87
N GLY A 547 -19.91 -0.95 30.30
CA GLY A 547 -19.14 -0.01 29.47
C GLY A 547 -17.61 -0.21 29.49
N LEU A 548 -17.06 -1.00 30.41
CA LEU A 548 -15.61 -1.13 30.62
C LEU A 548 -15.04 -2.51 30.27
N ALA A 549 -15.88 -3.42 29.75
CA ALA A 549 -15.45 -4.69 29.15
C ALA A 549 -15.42 -4.67 27.60
N ALA A 550 -15.77 -3.53 26.97
CA ALA A 550 -15.86 -3.39 25.50
C ALA A 550 -14.61 -2.76 24.83
N LEU A 551 -13.55 -2.44 25.58
CA LEU A 551 -12.34 -1.81 25.04
C LEU A 551 -11.16 -2.78 24.84
N ALA A 552 -11.46 -4.07 24.68
CA ALA A 552 -10.53 -5.08 24.19
C ALA A 552 -11.13 -5.71 22.91
N HIS A 553 -10.83 -5.10 21.75
CA HIS A 553 -11.11 -5.54 20.38
C HIS A 553 -12.33 -6.45 20.17
N GLY A 554 -13.51 -5.84 20.05
CA GLY A 554 -14.69 -6.45 19.43
C GLY A 554 -15.51 -5.35 18.77
N LEU A 555 -15.47 -5.23 17.44
CA LEU A 555 -16.33 -4.30 16.71
C LEU A 555 -17.79 -4.70 16.93
N THR A 556 -18.66 -3.73 17.22
CA THR A 556 -20.09 -4.00 17.40
C THR A 556 -20.70 -4.26 16.03
N PRO A 557 -21.35 -5.42 15.78
CA PRO A 557 -21.89 -5.68 14.47
C PRO A 557 -22.93 -4.65 14.05
N GLY A 558 -22.89 -4.25 12.78
CA GLY A 558 -23.77 -3.21 12.24
C GLY A 558 -23.36 -1.78 12.60
N GLU A 559 -22.17 -1.54 13.15
CA GLU A 559 -21.61 -0.20 13.27
C GLU A 559 -21.28 0.37 11.89
N VAL A 560 -21.90 1.50 11.54
CA VAL A 560 -21.80 2.18 10.25
C VAL A 560 -20.95 3.45 10.38
N SER A 561 -20.00 3.63 9.47
CA SER A 561 -19.22 4.87 9.34
C SER A 561 -19.00 5.30 7.89
N ILE A 562 -18.86 6.59 7.64
CA ILE A 562 -18.51 7.11 6.30
C ILE A 562 -17.03 6.84 6.00
N ILE A 563 -16.74 6.34 4.80
CA ILE A 563 -15.37 6.12 4.31
C ILE A 563 -14.95 7.24 3.37
N ALA A 564 -15.80 7.57 2.40
CA ALA A 564 -15.48 8.56 1.37
C ALA A 564 -16.75 9.21 0.83
N GLY A 565 -16.61 10.43 0.31
CA GLY A 565 -17.72 11.25 -0.18
C GLY A 565 -18.07 12.41 0.78
N GLY A 566 -18.42 13.57 0.24
CA GLY A 566 -18.70 14.80 1.01
C GLY A 566 -19.92 15.60 0.56
N GLY A 567 -20.88 14.99 -0.15
CA GLY A 567 -22.11 15.63 -0.66
C GLY A 567 -23.15 15.95 0.41
N LYS A 568 -24.06 16.90 0.13
CA LYS A 568 -25.31 17.01 0.91
C LYS A 568 -26.27 15.93 0.39
N PRO A 569 -27.04 15.25 1.27
CA PRO A 569 -28.07 14.31 0.83
C PRO A 569 -29.17 15.05 0.04
N HIS A 570 -29.78 14.39 -0.94
CA HIS A 570 -30.94 14.93 -1.65
C HIS A 570 -32.06 15.33 -0.67
N GLN A 571 -32.55 16.57 -0.74
CA GLN A 571 -33.71 17.02 0.03
C GLN A 571 -35.00 16.95 -0.82
N GLY A 572 -35.84 15.93 -0.58
CA GLY A 572 -37.23 15.87 -1.08
C GLY A 572 -37.46 15.02 -2.33
N GLU A 573 -38.75 14.88 -2.71
CA GLU A 573 -39.19 14.11 -3.89
C GLU A 573 -38.67 14.75 -5.20
N HIS A 574 -37.51 14.27 -5.67
CA HIS A 574 -37.08 14.29 -7.07
C HIS A 574 -37.00 15.62 -7.84
N LYS A 575 -36.83 16.81 -7.22
CA LYS A 575 -36.93 18.08 -8.00
C LYS A 575 -35.89 19.18 -7.86
N ASP A 576 -34.96 19.15 -6.92
CA ASP A 576 -33.95 20.22 -6.86
C ASP A 576 -32.66 19.79 -7.56
N MET A 577 -32.60 20.11 -8.86
CA MET A 577 -31.47 19.89 -9.80
C MET A 577 -30.18 20.65 -9.44
N GLY A 578 -30.15 21.37 -8.31
CA GLY A 578 -29.05 22.25 -7.91
C GLY A 578 -27.94 21.58 -7.09
N ASP A 579 -28.12 20.36 -6.59
CA ASP A 579 -27.11 19.69 -5.74
C ASP A 579 -26.05 18.91 -6.55
N CYS A 580 -26.32 18.62 -7.83
CA CYS A 580 -25.34 18.01 -8.75
C CYS A 580 -24.39 19.04 -9.39
N GLU A 581 -24.77 20.32 -9.35
CA GLU A 581 -24.01 21.42 -9.92
C GLU A 581 -23.55 22.38 -8.82
N ASP A 582 -22.29 22.26 -8.40
CA ASP A 582 -21.49 23.45 -8.11
C ASP A 582 -20.02 23.19 -8.43
N THR A 583 -19.51 24.03 -9.32
CA THR A 583 -18.22 23.88 -10.01
C THR A 583 -17.07 24.39 -9.14
N ALA A 584 -16.05 23.55 -8.88
CA ALA A 584 -14.61 23.82 -9.03
C ALA A 584 -13.69 22.86 -8.22
N ALA A 585 -12.81 22.16 -8.96
CA ALA A 585 -11.40 21.94 -8.61
C ALA A 585 -10.88 20.68 -7.85
N SER A 586 -11.69 19.74 -7.32
CA SER A 586 -11.21 18.35 -7.11
C SER A 586 -12.36 17.35 -6.88
N MET A 587 -12.62 16.45 -7.85
CA MET A 587 -13.58 15.35 -7.68
C MET A 587 -12.93 14.12 -7.02
N ASP A 588 -11.65 13.93 -7.32
CA ASP A 588 -10.72 13.06 -6.60
C ASP A 588 -10.21 13.80 -5.36
N GLY A 589 -9.84 13.09 -4.30
CA GLY A 589 -9.49 13.74 -3.05
C GLY A 589 -9.31 12.77 -1.90
N PHE A 590 -8.95 13.32 -0.74
CA PHE A 590 -8.78 12.54 0.48
C PHE A 590 -10.14 12.20 1.09
N PHE A 591 -10.53 10.92 1.14
CA PHE A 591 -11.77 10.42 1.74
C PHE A 591 -13.01 11.35 1.61
N LEU A 592 -13.35 12.09 2.67
CA LEU A 592 -14.55 12.93 2.76
C LEU A 592 -14.49 14.18 1.87
N ASP A 593 -13.30 14.57 1.42
CA ASP A 593 -13.10 15.67 0.48
C ASP A 593 -13.37 15.22 -0.97
N ALA A 594 -13.32 13.91 -1.24
CA ALA A 594 -13.72 13.36 -2.52
C ALA A 594 -15.24 13.47 -2.71
N ARG A 595 -15.68 13.56 -3.96
CA ARG A 595 -17.11 13.60 -4.30
C ARG A 595 -17.47 12.50 -5.29
N PHE A 596 -18.53 11.77 -4.97
CA PHE A 596 -19.23 10.87 -5.88
C PHE A 596 -20.47 11.58 -6.42
N ASN A 597 -20.89 11.20 -7.63
CA ASN A 597 -22.14 11.64 -8.24
C ASN A 597 -23.26 10.69 -7.82
N TYR A 598 -23.31 9.46 -8.31
CA TYR A 598 -24.28 8.45 -7.88
C TYR A 598 -23.52 7.12 -7.76
N PRO A 599 -22.85 6.87 -6.63
CA PRO A 599 -22.09 5.64 -6.47
C PRO A 599 -23.09 4.46 -6.49
N TRP A 600 -22.93 3.55 -7.44
CA TRP A 600 -23.83 2.42 -7.68
C TRP A 600 -23.18 1.09 -7.31
N GLY A 601 -22.44 0.48 -8.23
CA GLY A 601 -21.72 -0.77 -7.98
C GLY A 601 -20.40 -0.51 -7.24
N LEU A 602 -19.96 -1.47 -6.44
CA LEU A 602 -18.61 -1.44 -5.87
C LEU A 602 -18.03 -2.85 -5.72
N VAL A 603 -16.70 -2.95 -5.75
CA VAL A 603 -15.98 -4.19 -5.45
C VAL A 603 -14.72 -3.90 -4.64
N PHE A 604 -14.44 -4.75 -3.65
CA PHE A 604 -13.21 -4.69 -2.88
C PHE A 604 -12.16 -5.59 -3.53
N ASP A 605 -10.98 -5.03 -3.76
CA ASP A 605 -9.80 -5.73 -4.22
C ASP A 605 -8.82 -5.85 -3.06
N LYS A 606 -8.63 -7.07 -2.55
CA LYS A 606 -7.72 -7.31 -1.43
C LYS A 606 -6.25 -7.13 -1.82
N SER A 607 -5.91 -7.32 -3.09
CA SER A 607 -4.52 -7.28 -3.58
C SER A 607 -3.98 -5.85 -3.56
N ASP A 608 -4.86 -4.89 -3.83
CA ASP A 608 -4.58 -3.46 -3.87
C ASP A 608 -5.16 -2.68 -2.67
N ASN A 609 -5.76 -3.41 -1.71
CA ASN A 609 -6.46 -2.88 -0.54
C ASN A 609 -7.33 -1.66 -0.88
N SER A 610 -8.12 -1.82 -1.94
CA SER A 610 -8.82 -0.72 -2.59
C SER A 610 -10.27 -1.09 -2.88
N ILE A 611 -11.15 -0.09 -2.88
CA ILE A 611 -12.55 -0.23 -3.28
C ILE A 611 -12.71 0.46 -4.63
N TYR A 612 -13.13 -0.29 -5.64
CA TYR A 612 -13.54 0.27 -6.91
C TYR A 612 -15.03 0.56 -6.89
N VAL A 613 -15.42 1.73 -7.38
CA VAL A 613 -16.79 2.25 -7.32
C VAL A 613 -17.20 2.68 -8.72
N ALA A 614 -18.33 2.19 -9.18
CA ALA A 614 -19.01 2.69 -10.36
C ALA A 614 -19.77 3.94 -9.93
N ASP A 615 -19.22 5.09 -10.27
CA ASP A 615 -19.77 6.39 -9.95
C ASP A 615 -20.55 6.88 -11.16
N CYS A 616 -21.85 6.58 -11.15
CA CYS A 616 -22.68 6.88 -12.31
C CYS A 616 -23.10 8.35 -12.32
N GLY A 617 -23.36 8.86 -13.52
CA GLY A 617 -23.91 10.18 -13.74
C GLY A 617 -25.32 10.29 -13.17
N CYS A 618 -25.67 11.46 -12.65
CA CYS A 618 -27.05 11.78 -12.29
C CYS A 618 -27.93 11.79 -13.56
N PRO A 619 -29.05 11.04 -13.60
CA PRO A 619 -29.94 11.02 -14.76
C PRO A 619 -30.42 12.43 -15.12
N ASP A 620 -30.51 12.74 -16.41
CA ASP A 620 -31.08 13.98 -16.95
C ASP A 620 -30.34 15.28 -16.64
N THR A 621 -29.05 15.22 -16.25
CA THR A 621 -28.22 16.44 -16.05
C THR A 621 -27.13 16.56 -17.13
N PRO A 622 -26.97 17.74 -17.79
CA PRO A 622 -26.03 17.91 -18.90
C PRO A 622 -24.54 17.90 -18.48
N HIS A 623 -24.25 17.83 -17.19
CA HIS A 623 -22.90 17.80 -16.62
C HIS A 623 -22.55 16.48 -15.93
N SER A 624 -23.41 15.45 -16.03
CA SER A 624 -23.15 14.14 -15.45
C SER A 624 -22.02 13.41 -16.19
N ASN A 625 -21.22 12.69 -15.42
CA ASN A 625 -20.02 12.00 -15.86
C ASN A 625 -20.02 10.61 -15.23
N ASP A 626 -19.99 9.55 -16.05
CA ASP A 626 -19.92 8.16 -15.62
C ASP A 626 -18.45 7.73 -15.49
N ARG A 627 -18.08 7.18 -14.33
CA ARG A 627 -16.68 6.89 -14.01
C ARG A 627 -16.50 5.62 -13.19
N ILE A 628 -15.31 5.05 -13.32
CA ILE A 628 -14.77 4.07 -12.39
C ILE A 628 -13.80 4.78 -11.46
N ARG A 629 -14.12 4.78 -10.16
CA ARG A 629 -13.36 5.43 -9.10
C ARG A 629 -12.67 4.36 -8.26
N ARG A 630 -11.50 4.66 -7.72
CA ARG A 630 -10.76 3.83 -6.78
C ARG A 630 -10.59 4.58 -5.48
N ILE A 631 -10.98 3.97 -4.37
CA ILE A 631 -10.72 4.41 -3.02
C ILE A 631 -9.57 3.55 -2.49
N SER A 632 -8.38 4.11 -2.37
CA SER A 632 -7.26 3.41 -1.72
C SER A 632 -7.38 3.53 -0.22
N LEU A 633 -7.54 2.39 0.45
CA LEU A 633 -7.71 2.36 1.91
C LEU A 633 -6.37 2.54 2.64
N SER A 634 -5.24 2.35 1.94
CA SER A 634 -3.89 2.52 2.50
C SER A 634 -3.44 3.99 2.55
N ASP A 635 -3.72 4.76 1.51
CA ASP A 635 -3.32 6.18 1.43
C ASP A 635 -4.49 7.15 1.64
N SER A 636 -5.71 6.60 1.78
CA SER A 636 -6.96 7.33 2.03
C SER A 636 -7.36 8.29 0.91
N TRP A 637 -6.99 7.98 -0.34
CA TRP A 637 -7.25 8.83 -1.50
C TRP A 637 -8.23 8.18 -2.49
N VAL A 638 -9.09 9.01 -3.08
CA VAL A 638 -10.02 8.62 -4.16
C VAL A 638 -9.51 9.14 -5.49
N THR A 639 -9.32 8.24 -6.47
CA THR A 639 -8.88 8.57 -7.83
C THR A 639 -9.86 8.09 -8.89
N THR A 640 -10.00 8.83 -9.99
CA THR A 640 -10.69 8.36 -11.20
C THR A 640 -9.73 7.51 -12.03
N ILE A 641 -10.13 6.26 -12.35
CA ILE A 641 -9.33 5.35 -13.19
C ILE A 641 -9.74 5.43 -14.65
N ALA A 642 -11.04 5.45 -14.92
CA ALA A 642 -11.59 5.53 -16.26
C ALA A 642 -12.92 6.26 -16.27
N GLY A 643 -13.29 6.80 -17.43
CA GLY A 643 -14.55 7.51 -17.62
C GLY A 643 -14.39 9.03 -17.54
N SER A 644 -15.15 9.72 -18.39
CA SER A 644 -15.36 11.16 -18.30
C SER A 644 -16.82 11.46 -18.53
N THR A 645 -17.25 11.70 -19.78
CA THR A 645 -18.62 11.99 -20.19
C THR A 645 -19.40 10.72 -20.54
N GLN A 646 -20.73 10.83 -20.57
CA GLN A 646 -21.60 9.73 -20.98
C GLN A 646 -21.36 9.33 -22.45
N GLY A 647 -21.33 8.03 -22.73
CA GLY A 647 -21.12 7.47 -24.07
C GLY A 647 -20.68 6.01 -24.00
N ASN A 648 -20.29 5.40 -25.12
CA ASN A 648 -19.89 3.98 -25.20
C ASN A 648 -18.46 3.77 -25.74
N GLN A 649 -17.66 4.83 -25.79
CA GLN A 649 -16.35 4.81 -26.44
C GLN A 649 -15.33 4.02 -25.62
N ASP A 650 -14.69 3.01 -26.23
CA ASP A 650 -13.49 2.35 -25.70
C ASP A 650 -12.30 3.33 -25.73
N GLY A 651 -11.35 3.21 -24.81
CA GLY A 651 -10.23 4.14 -24.72
C GLY A 651 -9.42 4.01 -23.44
N PHE A 652 -8.53 4.96 -23.19
CA PHE A 652 -7.69 4.98 -21.98
C PHE A 652 -8.17 6.06 -21.01
N GLY A 653 -8.34 5.68 -19.75
CA GLY A 653 -8.67 6.61 -18.68
C GLY A 653 -9.90 7.44 -19.00
N LYS A 654 -9.72 8.77 -19.08
CA LYS A 654 -10.81 9.72 -19.34
C LYS A 654 -11.31 9.71 -20.80
N ASP A 655 -10.56 9.13 -21.74
CA ASP A 655 -10.99 9.02 -23.14
C ASP A 655 -12.00 7.88 -23.35
N ALA A 656 -12.11 6.97 -22.38
CA ALA A 656 -13.18 5.99 -22.35
C ALA A 656 -14.45 6.63 -21.83
N HIS A 657 -15.59 6.31 -22.45
CA HIS A 657 -16.90 6.77 -22.05
C HIS A 657 -17.77 5.56 -21.65
N PHE A 658 -18.57 5.77 -20.61
CA PHE A 658 -19.56 4.82 -20.13
C PHE A 658 -20.93 5.48 -20.08
N HIS A 659 -22.01 4.71 -19.96
CA HIS A 659 -23.34 5.21 -19.77
C HIS A 659 -24.06 4.36 -18.71
N HIS A 660 -24.25 4.95 -17.53
CA HIS A 660 -24.83 4.28 -16.37
C HIS A 660 -24.05 3.02 -15.96
N THR A 661 -22.84 3.20 -15.43
CA THR A 661 -22.03 2.10 -14.89
C THR A 661 -22.67 1.53 -13.63
N ALA A 662 -22.90 0.22 -13.57
CA ALA A 662 -23.51 -0.45 -12.43
C ALA A 662 -22.54 -1.43 -11.75
N GLY A 663 -22.95 -2.68 -11.53
CA GLY A 663 -22.14 -3.71 -10.86
C GLY A 663 -20.83 -4.01 -11.58
N MET A 664 -19.83 -4.36 -10.78
CA MET A 664 -18.51 -4.74 -11.26
C MET A 664 -17.92 -5.87 -10.43
N VAL A 665 -16.94 -6.57 -11.01
CA VAL A 665 -16.14 -7.61 -10.36
C VAL A 665 -14.68 -7.44 -10.72
N VAL A 666 -13.80 -7.85 -9.82
CA VAL A 666 -12.35 -7.79 -9.99
C VAL A 666 -11.78 -9.17 -10.25
N ASP A 667 -10.94 -9.28 -11.29
CA ASP A 667 -10.01 -10.37 -11.48
C ASP A 667 -8.64 -9.94 -10.95
N GLU A 668 -8.43 -10.22 -9.66
CA GLU A 668 -7.23 -9.81 -8.92
C GLU A 668 -5.94 -10.38 -9.55
N ASN A 669 -6.02 -11.57 -10.16
CA ASN A 669 -4.85 -12.22 -10.76
C ASN A 669 -4.33 -11.48 -12.00
N ASN A 670 -5.26 -10.88 -12.76
CA ASN A 670 -4.95 -10.18 -14.00
C ASN A 670 -4.99 -8.65 -13.85
N ALA A 671 -5.33 -8.15 -12.67
CA ALA A 671 -5.56 -6.72 -12.39
C ALA A 671 -6.57 -6.09 -13.38
N MET A 672 -7.68 -6.78 -13.61
CA MET A 672 -8.75 -6.35 -14.51
C MET A 672 -10.07 -6.23 -13.76
N LEU A 673 -10.79 -5.14 -13.98
CA LEU A 673 -12.20 -5.02 -13.62
C LEU A 673 -13.06 -5.43 -14.80
N TYR A 674 -14.18 -6.07 -14.51
CA TYR A 674 -15.28 -6.23 -15.45
C TYR A 674 -16.45 -5.42 -14.93
N VAL A 675 -17.00 -4.56 -15.77
CA VAL A 675 -17.99 -3.55 -15.39
C VAL A 675 -19.21 -3.68 -16.29
N CYS A 676 -20.40 -3.68 -15.68
CA CYS A 676 -21.64 -3.46 -16.40
C CYS A 676 -21.75 -2.00 -16.83
N ASP A 677 -21.66 -1.75 -18.13
CA ASP A 677 -21.99 -0.46 -18.72
C ASP A 677 -23.45 -0.52 -19.18
N SER A 678 -24.34 -0.36 -18.20
CA SER A 678 -25.71 -0.89 -18.25
C SER A 678 -26.52 -0.23 -19.35
N ALA A 679 -26.55 1.10 -19.44
CA ALA A 679 -27.35 1.78 -20.47
C ALA A 679 -26.79 1.58 -21.89
N ASN A 680 -25.53 1.16 -22.00
CA ASN A 680 -24.93 0.72 -23.26
C ASN A 680 -25.10 -0.78 -23.53
N ASN A 681 -25.77 -1.55 -22.67
CA ASN A 681 -26.04 -2.98 -22.87
C ASN A 681 -24.77 -3.85 -23.06
N VAL A 682 -23.64 -3.45 -22.50
CA VAL A 682 -22.36 -4.14 -22.67
C VAL A 682 -21.66 -4.42 -21.34
N ILE A 683 -20.79 -5.43 -21.35
CA ILE A 683 -19.81 -5.68 -20.30
C ILE A 683 -18.45 -5.16 -20.78
N ARG A 684 -17.81 -4.31 -19.98
CA ARG A 684 -16.53 -3.67 -20.26
C ARG A 684 -15.43 -4.32 -19.44
N GLN A 685 -14.25 -4.53 -20.02
CA GLN A 685 -13.03 -4.83 -19.27
C GLN A 685 -12.29 -3.51 -19.03
N VAL A 686 -11.84 -3.27 -17.81
CA VAL A 686 -11.07 -2.10 -17.43
C VAL A 686 -9.78 -2.56 -16.77
N SER A 687 -8.64 -2.24 -17.37
CA SER A 687 -7.33 -2.48 -16.76
C SER A 687 -7.16 -1.58 -15.55
N ILE A 688 -6.98 -2.18 -14.38
CA ILE A 688 -6.72 -1.45 -13.13
C ILE A 688 -5.41 -0.66 -13.24
N LYS A 689 -4.42 -1.24 -13.92
CA LYS A 689 -3.07 -0.67 -14.03
C LYS A 689 -3.02 0.52 -14.98
N THR A 690 -3.62 0.38 -16.16
CA THR A 690 -3.46 1.34 -17.27
C THR A 690 -4.69 2.21 -17.51
N GLY A 691 -5.84 1.87 -16.90
CA GLY A 691 -7.12 2.51 -17.20
C GLY A 691 -7.65 2.22 -18.62
N GLU A 692 -7.07 1.26 -19.35
CA GLU A 692 -7.57 0.85 -20.67
C GLU A 692 -8.95 0.19 -20.53
N VAL A 693 -9.92 0.67 -21.30
CA VAL A 693 -11.29 0.16 -21.35
C VAL A 693 -11.55 -0.47 -22.72
N LYS A 694 -12.02 -1.72 -22.71
CA LYS A 694 -12.43 -2.46 -23.91
C LYS A 694 -13.81 -3.08 -23.71
N THR A 695 -14.61 -3.11 -24.76
CA THR A 695 -15.86 -3.86 -24.78
C THR A 695 -15.59 -5.35 -24.84
N PHE A 696 -16.05 -6.11 -23.85
CA PHE A 696 -15.84 -7.56 -23.76
C PHE A 696 -16.95 -8.35 -24.46
N ALA A 697 -18.19 -8.01 -24.16
CA ALA A 697 -19.37 -8.68 -24.65
C ALA A 697 -20.59 -7.75 -24.62
N GLY A 698 -21.59 -8.07 -25.44
CA GLY A 698 -22.79 -7.24 -25.59
C GLY A 698 -22.73 -6.36 -26.85
N ASN A 699 -23.87 -5.78 -27.22
CA ASN A 699 -23.97 -4.90 -28.38
C ASN A 699 -24.47 -3.51 -27.93
N PRO A 700 -23.68 -2.43 -28.15
CA PRO A 700 -24.07 -1.08 -27.76
C PRO A 700 -24.98 -0.38 -28.78
N ASP A 701 -25.39 -1.05 -29.86
CA ASP A 701 -26.31 -0.49 -30.86
C ASP A 701 -27.74 -0.38 -30.28
N PRO A 702 -28.29 0.84 -30.14
CA PRO A 702 -29.62 1.06 -29.59
C PRO A 702 -30.76 0.52 -30.48
N GLU A 703 -30.51 0.21 -31.76
CA GLU A 703 -31.50 -0.39 -32.65
C GLU A 703 -31.60 -1.92 -32.46
N GLU A 704 -30.66 -2.53 -31.75
CA GLU A 704 -30.48 -3.98 -31.65
C GLU A 704 -30.72 -4.56 -30.24
N VAL A 705 -31.64 -3.99 -29.46
CA VAL A 705 -31.96 -4.36 -28.05
C VAL A 705 -32.64 -5.73 -27.84
N GLU A 706 -32.72 -6.59 -28.86
CA GLU A 706 -33.35 -7.90 -28.71
C GLU A 706 -32.42 -8.92 -28.02
N TRP A 707 -32.90 -9.54 -26.95
CA TRP A 707 -32.21 -10.66 -26.28
C TRP A 707 -31.67 -11.72 -27.27
N LYS A 708 -30.40 -12.09 -27.12
CA LYS A 708 -29.74 -13.12 -27.92
C LYS A 708 -28.55 -13.74 -27.18
N ASP A 709 -28.47 -15.08 -27.14
CA ASP A 709 -27.26 -15.84 -26.78
C ASP A 709 -26.26 -15.79 -27.94
N GLY A 710 -24.95 -15.70 -27.66
CA GLY A 710 -23.93 -15.48 -28.68
C GLY A 710 -22.54 -15.29 -28.06
N THR A 711 -21.55 -14.92 -28.87
CA THR A 711 -20.16 -14.75 -28.43
C THR A 711 -19.71 -13.31 -28.61
N GLY A 712 -19.11 -12.71 -27.57
CA GLY A 712 -18.62 -11.33 -27.61
C GLY A 712 -19.74 -10.34 -27.98
N LEU A 713 -19.55 -9.61 -29.08
CA LEU A 713 -20.51 -8.58 -29.54
C LEU A 713 -21.79 -9.16 -30.18
N ASP A 714 -21.82 -10.46 -30.51
CA ASP A 714 -23.03 -11.11 -31.03
C ASP A 714 -24.06 -11.43 -29.95
N ALA A 715 -23.63 -11.47 -28.69
CA ALA A 715 -24.51 -11.59 -27.54
C ALA A 715 -25.22 -10.26 -27.28
N LYS A 716 -26.49 -10.32 -26.91
CA LYS A 716 -27.30 -9.13 -26.65
C LYS A 716 -27.88 -9.19 -25.23
N PHE A 717 -27.45 -8.21 -24.42
CA PHE A 717 -27.97 -7.93 -23.08
C PHE A 717 -28.98 -6.79 -23.14
N TYR A 718 -29.71 -6.57 -22.05
CA TYR A 718 -30.53 -5.38 -21.87
C TYR A 718 -30.42 -4.89 -20.42
N HIS A 719 -29.77 -3.73 -20.26
CA HIS A 719 -29.41 -3.09 -18.99
C HIS A 719 -28.83 -4.06 -17.95
N PRO A 720 -27.74 -4.81 -18.23
CA PRO A 720 -27.15 -5.71 -17.24
C PRO A 720 -26.66 -4.93 -16.02
N GLN A 721 -26.97 -5.36 -14.79
CA GLN A 721 -26.59 -4.59 -13.58
C GLN A 721 -25.65 -5.32 -12.61
N GLY A 722 -25.53 -6.65 -12.67
CA GLY A 722 -24.73 -7.40 -11.71
C GLY A 722 -23.90 -8.51 -12.34
N LEU A 723 -22.73 -8.72 -11.73
CA LEU A 723 -21.72 -9.66 -12.18
C LEU A 723 -21.27 -10.51 -11.00
N TYR A 724 -21.01 -11.78 -11.28
CA TYR A 724 -20.27 -12.67 -10.38
C TYR A 724 -19.19 -13.40 -11.17
N LEU A 725 -17.92 -13.23 -10.77
CA LEU A 725 -16.78 -13.87 -11.44
C LEU A 725 -16.34 -15.12 -10.67
N ASP A 726 -16.36 -16.26 -11.36
CA ASP A 726 -15.79 -17.52 -10.90
C ASP A 726 -14.46 -17.74 -11.61
N VAL A 727 -13.40 -17.14 -11.05
CA VAL A 727 -12.04 -17.19 -11.60
C VAL A 727 -11.50 -18.63 -11.70
N TRP A 728 -11.94 -19.53 -10.83
CA TRP A 728 -11.44 -20.91 -10.78
C TRP A 728 -11.99 -21.76 -11.93
N GLN A 729 -13.22 -21.48 -12.37
CA GLN A 729 -13.86 -22.15 -13.50
C GLN A 729 -13.83 -21.33 -14.80
N ASN A 730 -13.16 -20.17 -14.78
CA ASN A 730 -13.00 -19.27 -15.92
C ASN A 730 -14.35 -18.89 -16.57
N ARG A 731 -15.33 -18.55 -15.72
CA ARG A 731 -16.69 -18.16 -16.13
C ARG A 731 -17.22 -16.99 -15.29
N MET A 732 -18.20 -16.28 -15.82
CA MET A 732 -18.88 -15.18 -15.16
C MET A 732 -20.39 -15.34 -15.29
N PHE A 733 -21.13 -15.03 -14.23
CA PHE A 733 -22.58 -14.89 -14.30
C PHE A 733 -22.93 -13.41 -14.45
N VAL A 734 -23.91 -13.13 -15.31
CA VAL A 734 -24.43 -11.78 -15.58
C VAL A 734 -25.92 -11.75 -15.26
N ALA A 735 -26.34 -10.80 -14.43
CA ALA A 735 -27.73 -10.47 -14.25
C ALA A 735 -28.14 -9.55 -15.41
N ASP A 736 -28.81 -10.12 -16.39
CA ASP A 736 -29.31 -9.43 -17.58
C ASP A 736 -30.71 -8.90 -17.26
N THR A 737 -30.69 -7.74 -16.61
CA THR A 737 -31.71 -7.28 -15.68
C THR A 737 -33.06 -7.02 -16.36
N ASP A 738 -33.08 -6.27 -17.45
CA ASP A 738 -34.32 -5.96 -18.18
C ASP A 738 -34.76 -7.09 -19.12
N ASN A 739 -33.89 -8.04 -19.41
CA ASN A 739 -34.29 -9.32 -20.00
C ASN A 739 -34.85 -10.31 -18.98
N HIS A 740 -34.72 -10.03 -17.68
CA HIS A 740 -35.21 -10.85 -16.55
C HIS A 740 -34.59 -12.24 -16.47
N VAL A 741 -33.31 -12.36 -16.82
CA VAL A 741 -32.59 -13.65 -16.85
C VAL A 741 -31.21 -13.55 -16.22
N ILE A 742 -30.68 -14.72 -15.84
CA ILE A 742 -29.28 -14.89 -15.49
C ILE A 742 -28.56 -15.56 -16.65
N ARG A 743 -27.45 -14.97 -17.09
CA ARG A 743 -26.58 -15.46 -18.16
C ARG A 743 -25.29 -16.00 -17.55
N GLU A 744 -24.72 -17.01 -18.18
CA GLU A 744 -23.37 -17.50 -17.92
C GLU A 744 -22.50 -17.15 -19.12
N MET A 745 -21.32 -16.62 -18.87
CA MET A 745 -20.35 -16.17 -19.87
C MET A 745 -19.01 -16.85 -19.65
N SER A 746 -18.41 -17.38 -20.70
CA SER A 746 -17.04 -17.91 -20.69
C SER A 746 -16.04 -16.75 -20.68
N MET A 747 -15.05 -16.80 -19.78
CA MET A 747 -14.00 -15.78 -19.71
C MET A 747 -12.87 -16.01 -20.74
N HIS A 748 -12.87 -17.16 -21.43
CA HIS A 748 -11.87 -17.46 -22.47
C HIS A 748 -12.22 -16.85 -23.83
N ASP A 749 -13.47 -17.01 -24.26
CA ASP A 749 -13.94 -16.65 -25.60
C ASP A 749 -15.18 -15.74 -25.60
N ALA A 750 -15.66 -15.31 -24.43
CA ALA A 750 -16.86 -14.50 -24.28
C ALA A 750 -18.15 -15.15 -24.83
N GLU A 751 -18.25 -16.49 -24.86
CA GLU A 751 -19.50 -17.18 -25.16
C GLU A 751 -20.52 -16.96 -24.04
N VAL A 752 -21.71 -16.44 -24.37
CA VAL A 752 -22.79 -16.09 -23.44
C VAL A 752 -24.01 -16.99 -23.65
N LYS A 753 -24.49 -17.62 -22.58
CA LYS A 753 -25.66 -18.52 -22.55
C LYS A 753 -26.64 -18.15 -21.47
N THR A 754 -27.94 -18.20 -21.77
CA THR A 754 -28.99 -18.02 -20.77
C THR A 754 -29.16 -19.29 -19.94
N VAL A 755 -28.90 -19.22 -18.63
CA VAL A 755 -28.92 -20.38 -17.74
C VAL A 755 -30.17 -20.45 -16.85
N ALA A 756 -30.78 -19.31 -16.52
CA ALA A 756 -32.00 -19.26 -15.72
C ALA A 756 -32.89 -18.05 -16.07
N GLY A 757 -34.21 -18.22 -15.93
CA GLY A 757 -35.20 -17.21 -16.28
C GLY A 757 -35.69 -17.32 -17.72
N SER A 758 -36.82 -16.67 -18.02
CA SER A 758 -37.35 -16.59 -19.39
C SER A 758 -37.24 -15.17 -19.93
N PRO A 759 -36.52 -14.96 -21.04
CA PRO A 759 -36.39 -13.66 -21.66
C PRO A 759 -37.74 -13.00 -21.91
N LYS A 760 -37.87 -11.71 -21.57
CA LYS A 760 -39.09 -10.88 -21.74
C LYS A 760 -40.30 -11.34 -20.91
N GLU A 761 -40.19 -12.40 -20.12
CA GLU A 761 -41.26 -12.89 -19.25
C GLU A 761 -40.89 -12.66 -17.79
N LYS A 762 -41.44 -11.58 -17.22
CA LYS A 762 -41.27 -11.26 -15.79
C LYS A 762 -42.20 -12.03 -14.88
N GLY A 763 -41.77 -12.24 -13.64
CA GLY A 763 -42.62 -12.73 -12.55
C GLY A 763 -41.83 -13.46 -11.46
N LEU A 764 -42.53 -13.98 -10.46
CA LEU A 764 -41.96 -14.76 -9.36
C LEU A 764 -42.36 -16.23 -9.50
N VAL A 765 -41.65 -16.98 -10.35
CA VAL A 765 -41.93 -18.40 -10.60
C VAL A 765 -40.66 -19.21 -10.37
N ASN A 766 -40.77 -20.24 -9.53
CA ASN A 766 -39.71 -21.23 -9.32
C ASN A 766 -39.72 -22.26 -10.44
N GLY A 767 -38.58 -22.90 -10.69
CA GLY A 767 -38.48 -23.91 -11.72
C GLY A 767 -37.06 -24.07 -12.25
N ARG A 768 -36.88 -25.03 -13.14
CA ARG A 768 -35.57 -25.36 -13.70
C ARG A 768 -35.26 -24.48 -14.92
N GLY A 769 -34.10 -23.82 -14.91
CA GLY A 769 -33.57 -23.01 -16.01
C GLY A 769 -34.60 -21.99 -16.52
N ARG A 770 -34.99 -22.11 -17.80
CA ARG A 770 -35.97 -21.21 -18.42
C ARG A 770 -37.40 -21.38 -17.92
N ALA A 771 -37.73 -22.42 -17.15
CA ALA A 771 -39.05 -22.53 -16.53
C ALA A 771 -39.26 -21.53 -15.38
N ALA A 772 -38.17 -21.01 -14.80
CA ALA A 772 -38.24 -19.96 -13.78
C ALA A 772 -38.58 -18.59 -14.39
N ARG A 773 -39.07 -17.68 -13.55
CA ARG A 773 -39.27 -16.26 -13.89
C ARG A 773 -38.62 -15.41 -12.80
N PHE A 774 -37.93 -14.35 -13.22
CA PHE A 774 -37.42 -13.27 -12.39
C PHE A 774 -38.13 -11.96 -12.79
N HIS A 775 -37.97 -10.90 -12.01
CA HIS A 775 -38.41 -9.56 -12.36
C HIS A 775 -37.32 -8.59 -11.93
N HIS A 776 -36.47 -8.22 -12.89
CA HIS A 776 -35.35 -7.29 -12.69
C HIS A 776 -34.26 -7.85 -11.74
N PRO A 777 -33.61 -8.99 -12.06
CA PRO A 777 -32.51 -9.47 -11.23
C PRO A 777 -31.32 -8.48 -11.28
N THR A 778 -30.80 -8.09 -10.12
CA THR A 778 -29.78 -7.03 -10.01
C THR A 778 -28.40 -7.59 -9.71
N GLN A 779 -28.16 -8.17 -8.52
CA GLN A 779 -26.84 -8.68 -8.11
C GLN A 779 -26.90 -10.15 -7.64
N MET A 780 -25.74 -10.81 -7.66
CA MET A 780 -25.60 -12.21 -7.31
C MET A 780 -24.44 -12.49 -6.34
N ALA A 781 -24.57 -13.55 -5.54
CA ALA A 781 -23.51 -14.03 -4.65
C ALA A 781 -23.46 -15.56 -4.65
N TYR A 782 -22.27 -16.16 -4.62
CA TYR A 782 -22.09 -17.61 -4.72
C TYR A 782 -21.70 -18.24 -3.39
N ASP A 783 -22.36 -19.35 -3.01
CA ASP A 783 -21.91 -20.25 -1.96
C ASP A 783 -21.12 -21.42 -2.58
N PRO A 784 -19.77 -21.42 -2.47
CA PRO A 784 -18.92 -22.48 -3.01
C PRO A 784 -19.06 -23.82 -2.27
N TYR A 785 -19.63 -23.84 -1.06
CA TYR A 785 -19.80 -25.09 -0.31
C TYR A 785 -21.01 -25.90 -0.77
N THR A 786 -22.02 -25.23 -1.34
CA THR A 786 -23.26 -25.87 -1.79
C THR A 786 -23.53 -25.72 -3.27
N ASP A 787 -22.66 -25.01 -4.00
CA ASP A 787 -22.81 -24.73 -5.43
C ASP A 787 -24.13 -24.00 -5.76
N ILE A 788 -24.46 -22.99 -4.93
CA ILE A 788 -25.68 -22.19 -5.04
C ILE A 788 -25.32 -20.75 -5.37
N LEU A 789 -25.97 -20.18 -6.38
CA LEU A 789 -25.95 -18.76 -6.68
C LEU A 789 -27.21 -18.10 -6.09
N TYR A 790 -27.03 -17.14 -5.19
CA TYR A 790 -28.09 -16.29 -4.66
C TYR A 790 -28.30 -15.09 -5.58
N VAL A 791 -29.55 -14.68 -5.77
CA VAL A 791 -29.93 -13.60 -6.68
C VAL A 791 -30.88 -12.64 -5.97
N SER A 792 -30.57 -11.34 -6.03
CA SER A 792 -31.51 -10.28 -5.68
C SER A 792 -32.52 -10.10 -6.82
N ASP A 793 -33.77 -10.46 -6.58
CA ASP A 793 -34.88 -10.37 -7.54
C ASP A 793 -35.69 -9.11 -7.20
N HIS A 794 -35.18 -7.98 -7.69
CA HIS A 794 -35.45 -6.64 -7.17
C HIS A 794 -36.94 -6.28 -7.17
N TYR A 795 -37.62 -6.34 -8.31
CA TYR A 795 -39.05 -6.00 -8.41
C TYR A 795 -39.98 -7.12 -7.95
N ASN A 796 -39.44 -8.29 -7.60
CA ASN A 796 -40.20 -9.33 -6.88
C ASN A 796 -40.01 -9.24 -5.36
N HIS A 797 -39.19 -8.29 -4.86
CA HIS A 797 -38.91 -8.12 -3.44
C HIS A 797 -38.48 -9.45 -2.77
N ALA A 798 -37.59 -10.18 -3.43
CA ALA A 798 -37.22 -11.55 -3.05
C ALA A 798 -35.73 -11.83 -3.23
N ILE A 799 -35.21 -12.74 -2.40
CA ILE A 799 -33.92 -13.40 -2.63
C ILE A 799 -34.20 -14.79 -3.18
N ARG A 800 -33.60 -15.10 -4.33
CA ARG A 800 -33.75 -16.36 -5.04
C ARG A 800 -32.48 -17.19 -4.94
N THR A 801 -32.59 -18.50 -5.06
CA THR A 801 -31.43 -19.40 -5.18
C THR A 801 -31.43 -20.07 -6.53
N ILE A 802 -30.26 -20.27 -7.13
CA ILE A 802 -30.05 -21.10 -8.31
C ILE A 802 -29.04 -22.18 -7.92
N LYS A 803 -29.46 -23.44 -7.89
CA LYS A 803 -28.51 -24.56 -7.78
C LYS A 803 -27.84 -24.74 -9.13
N LEU A 804 -26.53 -24.48 -9.22
CA LEU A 804 -25.83 -24.47 -10.51
C LEU A 804 -25.86 -25.85 -11.17
N GLN A 805 -25.84 -26.92 -10.38
CA GLN A 805 -26.17 -28.24 -10.88
C GLN A 805 -27.64 -28.33 -11.32
N GLY A 806 -27.85 -28.21 -12.64
CA GLY A 806 -29.16 -28.34 -13.26
C GLY A 806 -29.99 -27.06 -13.30
N TYR A 807 -29.51 -25.96 -12.72
CA TYR A 807 -30.14 -24.62 -12.71
C TYR A 807 -31.55 -24.60 -12.10
N GLU A 808 -31.75 -25.29 -10.98
CA GLU A 808 -33.03 -25.23 -10.23
C GLU A 808 -33.13 -23.89 -9.48
N VAL A 809 -34.20 -23.12 -9.76
CA VAL A 809 -34.47 -21.82 -9.14
C VAL A 809 -35.56 -21.93 -8.08
N ASP A 810 -35.27 -21.47 -6.87
CA ASP A 810 -36.17 -21.47 -5.71
C ASP A 810 -36.26 -20.08 -5.02
N LEU A 811 -37.22 -19.94 -4.11
CA LEU A 811 -37.40 -18.74 -3.26
C LEU A 811 -36.73 -18.97 -1.91
N LEU A 812 -35.70 -18.17 -1.58
CA LEU A 812 -35.04 -18.22 -0.27
C LEU A 812 -35.80 -17.40 0.78
N ALA A 813 -36.13 -16.15 0.44
CA ALA A 813 -36.78 -15.19 1.34
C ALA A 813 -37.57 -14.13 0.55
N GLY A 814 -38.64 -13.63 1.16
CA GLY A 814 -39.57 -12.66 0.54
C GLY A 814 -40.98 -13.22 0.35
N SER A 815 -41.94 -12.35 0.02
CA SER A 815 -43.34 -12.77 -0.15
C SER A 815 -43.49 -13.65 -1.41
N PRO A 816 -44.20 -14.79 -1.36
CA PRO A 816 -44.45 -15.62 -2.54
C PRO A 816 -45.37 -14.94 -3.58
N LYS A 817 -45.92 -13.77 -3.26
CA LYS A 817 -46.68 -12.92 -4.18
C LYS A 817 -45.89 -11.69 -4.65
N GLY A 818 -44.64 -11.53 -4.22
CA GLY A 818 -43.83 -10.34 -4.49
C GLY A 818 -44.37 -9.08 -3.83
N GLU A 819 -44.94 -9.19 -2.63
CA GLU A 819 -45.38 -8.03 -1.85
C GLU A 819 -44.20 -7.39 -1.09
N PRO A 820 -43.96 -6.06 -1.24
CA PRO A 820 -42.92 -5.35 -0.51
C PRO A 820 -43.21 -5.23 0.99
N GLY A 821 -42.16 -4.95 1.78
CA GLY A 821 -42.29 -4.46 3.16
C GLY A 821 -40.99 -4.52 3.95
N PHE A 822 -41.04 -4.12 5.22
CA PHE A 822 -39.90 -4.12 6.15
C PHE A 822 -40.20 -5.09 7.31
N LYS A 823 -39.84 -6.37 7.17
CA LYS A 823 -40.11 -7.36 8.22
C LYS A 823 -39.07 -8.47 8.27
N ASP A 824 -38.36 -8.56 9.39
CA ASP A 824 -37.50 -9.70 9.73
C ASP A 824 -38.35 -10.98 9.90
N GLY A 825 -37.78 -12.14 9.56
CA GLY A 825 -38.50 -13.41 9.61
C GLY A 825 -37.78 -14.54 8.87
N LYS A 826 -38.41 -15.71 8.79
CA LYS A 826 -37.86 -16.87 8.05
C LYS A 826 -38.61 -17.09 6.74
N GLY A 827 -37.89 -17.19 5.64
CA GLY A 827 -38.41 -17.50 4.31
C GLY A 827 -39.53 -16.55 3.89
N THR A 828 -40.71 -17.11 3.62
CA THR A 828 -41.89 -16.36 3.17
C THR A 828 -42.56 -15.49 4.25
N ALA A 829 -42.13 -15.63 5.51
CA ALA A 829 -42.59 -14.76 6.59
C ALA A 829 -41.84 -13.41 6.64
N ALA A 830 -40.64 -13.34 6.05
CA ALA A 830 -39.91 -12.09 5.89
C ALA A 830 -40.56 -11.21 4.82
N ARG A 831 -40.37 -9.89 4.92
CA ARG A 831 -40.70 -8.94 3.87
C ARG A 831 -39.47 -8.13 3.55
N LEU A 832 -39.19 -8.06 2.26
CA LEU A 832 -38.10 -7.31 1.69
C LEU A 832 -38.68 -6.17 0.85
N ASN A 833 -37.87 -5.17 0.51
CA ASN A 833 -38.27 -4.13 -0.44
C ASN A 833 -37.11 -3.74 -1.36
N TYR A 834 -37.22 -4.10 -2.64
CA TYR A 834 -36.22 -3.82 -3.66
C TYR A 834 -34.80 -4.25 -3.23
N PRO A 835 -34.58 -5.55 -2.96
CA PRO A 835 -33.22 -6.04 -2.68
C PRO A 835 -32.33 -5.77 -3.90
N GLU A 836 -31.11 -5.31 -3.64
CA GLU A 836 -30.18 -4.89 -4.68
C GLU A 836 -28.82 -5.56 -4.53
N GLY A 837 -27.85 -4.93 -3.87
CA GLY A 837 -26.55 -5.53 -3.59
C GLY A 837 -26.66 -6.77 -2.69
N ILE A 838 -25.93 -7.82 -3.02
CA ILE A 838 -25.82 -9.04 -2.22
C ILE A 838 -24.38 -9.55 -2.19
N ALA A 839 -23.89 -9.98 -1.03
CA ALA A 839 -22.61 -10.66 -0.89
C ALA A 839 -22.72 -11.82 0.10
N PHE A 840 -21.91 -12.87 -0.11
CA PHE A 840 -21.89 -14.05 0.74
C PHE A 840 -20.61 -14.12 1.57
N ASP A 841 -20.74 -14.19 2.87
CA ASP A 841 -19.65 -14.49 3.79
C ASP A 841 -19.47 -16.00 3.89
N THR A 842 -18.42 -16.50 3.28
CA THR A 842 -18.06 -17.93 3.28
C THR A 842 -17.59 -18.42 4.65
N THR A 843 -17.13 -17.54 5.54
CA THR A 843 -16.64 -17.92 6.88
C THR A 843 -17.81 -18.22 7.81
N HIS A 844 -18.81 -17.34 7.83
CA HIS A 844 -19.95 -17.45 8.75
C HIS A 844 -21.22 -18.00 8.08
N ARG A 845 -21.17 -18.23 6.76
CA ARG A 845 -22.28 -18.74 5.95
C ARG A 845 -23.53 -17.87 6.06
N VAL A 846 -23.37 -16.57 5.84
CA VAL A 846 -24.45 -15.58 5.85
C VAL A 846 -24.37 -14.68 4.62
N LEU A 847 -25.51 -14.28 4.08
CA LEU A 847 -25.63 -13.27 3.05
C LEU A 847 -25.84 -11.91 3.69
N TYR A 848 -25.19 -10.90 3.15
CA TYR A 848 -25.54 -9.50 3.39
C TYR A 848 -26.28 -8.97 2.18
N VAL A 849 -27.43 -8.35 2.39
CA VAL A 849 -28.33 -7.86 1.33
C VAL A 849 -28.66 -6.41 1.61
N VAL A 850 -28.46 -5.55 0.63
CA VAL A 850 -28.92 -4.17 0.67
C VAL A 850 -30.37 -4.11 0.19
N GLU A 851 -31.19 -3.34 0.89
CA GLU A 851 -32.53 -3.00 0.44
C GLU A 851 -32.62 -1.53 0.09
N PHE A 852 -32.87 -1.27 -1.20
CA PHE A 852 -32.88 0.06 -1.79
C PHE A 852 -33.89 0.98 -1.10
N ASP A 853 -35.18 0.62 -1.07
CA ASP A 853 -36.23 1.48 -0.49
C ASP A 853 -36.37 1.38 1.03
N ASN A 854 -35.92 0.27 1.61
CA ASN A 854 -35.94 0.10 3.06
C ASN A 854 -34.72 0.73 3.73
N ASN A 855 -33.80 1.33 2.96
CA ASN A 855 -32.61 2.06 3.44
C ASN A 855 -31.80 1.28 4.47
N CYS A 856 -31.59 -0.02 4.24
CA CYS A 856 -31.02 -0.91 5.25
C CYS A 856 -30.19 -2.05 4.65
N ILE A 857 -29.42 -2.70 5.52
CA ILE A 857 -28.68 -3.93 5.23
C ILE A 857 -29.31 -5.06 6.05
N ARG A 858 -29.66 -6.15 5.37
CA ARG A 858 -30.13 -7.41 5.94
C ARG A 858 -29.01 -8.43 6.04
N MET A 859 -29.10 -9.28 7.04
CA MET A 859 -28.46 -10.59 7.06
C MET A 859 -29.48 -11.65 6.66
N VAL A 860 -29.08 -12.54 5.75
CA VAL A 860 -29.90 -13.67 5.32
C VAL A 860 -29.09 -14.95 5.41
N THR A 861 -29.52 -15.90 6.24
CA THR A 861 -28.86 -17.22 6.29
C THR A 861 -29.30 -18.09 5.11
N PRO A 862 -28.52 -19.11 4.70
CA PRO A 862 -28.95 -20.12 3.74
C PRO A 862 -30.25 -20.87 4.12
N ALA A 863 -30.63 -20.84 5.40
CA ALA A 863 -31.91 -21.36 5.89
C ALA A 863 -33.09 -20.36 5.73
N GLY A 864 -32.85 -19.21 5.10
CA GLY A 864 -33.83 -18.17 4.84
C GLY A 864 -34.17 -17.28 6.05
N ILE A 865 -33.38 -17.29 7.12
CA ILE A 865 -33.58 -16.37 8.26
C ILE A 865 -33.07 -14.99 7.87
N VAL A 866 -33.97 -14.01 7.78
CA VAL A 866 -33.72 -12.60 7.46
C VAL A 866 -33.78 -11.76 8.73
N LYS A 867 -32.74 -10.98 8.99
CA LYS A 867 -32.67 -10.03 10.10
C LYS A 867 -31.99 -8.72 9.71
N THR A 868 -32.41 -7.63 10.34
CA THR A 868 -31.80 -6.30 10.09
C THR A 868 -30.42 -6.22 10.74
N LEU A 869 -29.40 -5.87 9.96
CA LEU A 869 -28.05 -5.60 10.46
C LEU A 869 -27.87 -4.12 10.81
N ALA A 870 -28.15 -3.24 9.85
CA ALA A 870 -27.99 -1.79 10.01
C ALA A 870 -29.01 -1.02 9.16
N GLY A 871 -29.34 0.20 9.57
CA GLY A 871 -30.33 1.05 8.90
C GLY A 871 -31.79 0.67 9.18
N GLY A 872 -32.70 1.27 8.42
CA GLY A 872 -34.14 1.15 8.59
C GLY A 872 -34.89 2.07 7.62
N PRO A 873 -36.22 2.01 7.56
CA PRO A 873 -37.02 2.65 6.49
C PRO A 873 -36.89 4.17 6.44
N ASP A 874 -36.46 4.82 7.53
CA ASP A 874 -36.20 6.26 7.54
C ASP A 874 -34.92 6.58 6.74
N PRO A 875 -34.98 7.41 5.68
CA PRO A 875 -33.79 7.78 4.92
C PRO A 875 -32.89 8.78 5.68
N GLY A 876 -31.61 8.82 5.35
CA GLY A 876 -30.64 9.80 5.84
C GLY A 876 -29.19 9.28 5.76
N TYR A 877 -28.22 10.00 6.31
CA TYR A 877 -26.79 9.64 6.23
C TYR A 877 -26.11 9.47 7.60
N LYS A 878 -26.90 9.40 8.68
CA LYS A 878 -26.40 9.35 10.06
C LYS A 878 -25.57 8.08 10.28
N ASP A 879 -24.34 8.24 10.79
CA ASP A 879 -23.51 7.13 11.31
C ASP A 879 -24.05 6.59 12.65
N GLY A 880 -23.72 5.34 12.98
CA GLY A 880 -24.14 4.74 14.24
C GLY A 880 -24.25 3.22 14.17
N ALA A 881 -24.67 2.61 15.29
CA ALA A 881 -24.81 1.17 15.41
C ALA A 881 -26.21 0.69 15.01
N GLY A 882 -26.26 -0.37 14.20
CA GLY A 882 -27.48 -1.07 13.85
C GLY A 882 -28.55 -0.15 13.26
N ARG A 883 -29.74 -0.15 13.89
CA ARG A 883 -30.88 0.66 13.44
C ARG A 883 -30.76 2.15 13.74
N ASP A 884 -29.71 2.60 14.43
CA ASP A 884 -29.46 4.04 14.64
C ASP A 884 -28.76 4.70 13.46
N ALA A 885 -28.08 3.92 12.62
CA ALA A 885 -27.55 4.37 11.35
C ALA A 885 -28.67 4.68 10.36
N ARG A 886 -28.39 5.52 9.37
CA ARG A 886 -29.30 5.86 8.26
C ARG A 886 -28.54 5.79 6.93
N PHE A 887 -29.23 5.27 5.93
CA PHE A 887 -28.83 5.24 4.53
C PHE A 887 -29.91 5.94 3.69
N PHE A 888 -29.62 6.26 2.44
CA PHE A 888 -30.61 6.72 1.49
C PHE A 888 -30.39 6.08 0.12
N HIS A 889 -31.29 5.15 -0.24
CA HIS A 889 -31.20 4.32 -1.44
C HIS A 889 -29.83 3.64 -1.60
N PRO A 890 -29.35 2.87 -0.61
CA PRO A 890 -28.11 2.13 -0.78
C PRO A 890 -28.27 1.08 -1.89
N THR A 891 -27.22 0.83 -2.66
CA THR A 891 -27.28 -0.04 -3.86
C THR A 891 -26.29 -1.19 -3.78
N GLY A 892 -25.01 -0.93 -4.07
CA GLY A 892 -23.91 -1.89 -4.12
C GLY A 892 -23.39 -2.29 -2.74
N LEU A 893 -22.91 -3.54 -2.65
CA LEU A 893 -22.33 -4.10 -1.45
C LEU A 893 -21.19 -5.06 -1.79
N THR A 894 -20.07 -4.95 -1.07
CA THR A 894 -18.98 -5.93 -1.10
C THR A 894 -18.49 -6.23 0.33
N LEU A 895 -17.78 -7.34 0.50
CA LEU A 895 -17.25 -7.78 1.79
C LEU A 895 -15.72 -7.79 1.75
N ASP A 896 -15.09 -7.18 2.74
CA ASP A 896 -13.73 -7.50 3.17
C ASP A 896 -13.81 -8.58 4.26
N PRO A 897 -13.59 -9.87 3.90
CA PRO A 897 -13.69 -10.97 4.86
C PRO A 897 -12.53 -10.97 5.86
N THR A 898 -11.42 -10.29 5.55
CA THR A 898 -10.21 -10.27 6.41
C THR A 898 -10.45 -9.36 7.61
N ASN A 899 -10.92 -8.14 7.35
CA ASN A 899 -11.17 -7.15 8.40
C ASN A 899 -12.60 -7.18 8.95
N LYS A 900 -13.46 -8.06 8.39
CA LYS A 900 -14.88 -8.20 8.76
C LYS A 900 -15.65 -6.90 8.54
N VAL A 901 -15.44 -6.27 7.38
CA VAL A 901 -16.08 -5.01 7.00
C VAL A 901 -16.88 -5.22 5.73
N ILE A 902 -18.09 -4.67 5.70
CA ILE A 902 -18.93 -4.56 4.52
C ILE A 902 -18.76 -3.13 4.00
N TYR A 903 -18.54 -2.97 2.71
CA TYR A 903 -18.59 -1.66 2.06
C TYR A 903 -19.88 -1.53 1.27
N VAL A 904 -20.52 -0.37 1.38
CA VAL A 904 -21.83 -0.09 0.78
C VAL A 904 -21.80 1.27 0.09
N THR A 905 -22.33 1.34 -1.12
CA THR A 905 -22.62 2.62 -1.78
C THR A 905 -23.95 3.14 -1.25
N ASP A 906 -23.93 4.37 -0.74
CA ASP A 906 -25.08 5.06 -0.19
C ASP A 906 -25.48 6.15 -1.19
N GLN A 907 -26.18 5.70 -2.23
CA GLN A 907 -26.23 6.34 -3.54
C GLN A 907 -26.73 7.78 -3.47
N TYR A 908 -27.88 8.03 -2.83
CA TYR A 908 -28.51 9.35 -2.79
C TYR A 908 -27.89 10.27 -1.73
N ASN A 909 -26.98 9.73 -0.91
CA ASN A 909 -26.13 10.50 -0.02
C ASN A 909 -24.77 10.83 -0.67
N HIS A 910 -24.45 10.23 -1.82
CA HIS A 910 -23.17 10.40 -2.52
C HIS A 910 -21.96 9.89 -1.71
N LEU A 911 -22.16 8.84 -0.91
CA LEU A 911 -21.17 8.30 0.01
C LEU A 911 -20.83 6.85 -0.28
N VAL A 912 -19.64 6.44 0.16
CA VAL A 912 -19.30 5.05 0.43
C VAL A 912 -19.17 4.86 1.93
N ARG A 913 -19.88 3.86 2.46
CA ARG A 913 -20.01 3.58 3.90
C ARG A 913 -19.33 2.25 4.23
N SER A 914 -18.73 2.15 5.41
CA SER A 914 -18.32 0.88 5.99
C SER A 914 -19.35 0.44 7.02
N VAL A 915 -19.58 -0.87 7.09
CA VAL A 915 -20.44 -1.49 8.09
C VAL A 915 -19.73 -2.69 8.67
N THR A 916 -19.63 -2.76 10.00
CA THR A 916 -19.04 -3.91 10.67
C THR A 916 -19.88 -5.16 10.40
N ALA A 917 -19.25 -6.20 9.84
CA ALA A 917 -19.86 -7.51 9.61
C ALA A 917 -20.04 -8.28 10.94
N VAL A 918 -20.94 -9.27 10.98
CA VAL A 918 -21.14 -10.08 12.18
C VAL A 918 -20.03 -11.12 12.36
N GLY A 919 -19.61 -11.35 13.61
CA GLY A 919 -18.54 -12.29 13.94
C GLY A 919 -18.54 -12.91 15.35
N HIS A 920 -19.67 -12.94 16.08
CA HIS A 920 -19.94 -13.91 17.17
C HIS A 920 -21.45 -14.12 17.39
N ASN A 921 -21.82 -15.38 17.65
CA ASN A 921 -23.13 -15.95 18.02
C ASN A 921 -24.35 -15.04 17.85
N TYR A 922 -25.06 -15.31 16.77
CA TYR A 922 -26.38 -14.78 16.56
C TYR A 922 -27.42 -15.73 17.19
N ASP A 923 -27.85 -15.44 18.42
CA ASP A 923 -28.88 -16.18 19.16
C ASP A 923 -30.25 -16.08 18.44
N GLY A 924 -30.68 -17.21 17.89
CA GLY A 924 -32.07 -17.56 17.63
C GLY A 924 -32.34 -18.95 18.24
N PRO A 925 -33.54 -19.22 18.79
CA PRO A 925 -33.72 -20.27 19.77
C PRO A 925 -33.71 -21.69 19.16
N ALA A 926 -33.08 -22.60 19.93
CA ALA A 926 -33.18 -24.07 19.97
C ALA A 926 -32.54 -24.88 18.82
N GLU A 927 -31.33 -25.41 19.00
CA GLU A 927 -31.00 -26.72 19.61
C GLU A 927 -29.47 -26.92 19.65
N MET A 928 -28.93 -27.28 20.82
CA MET A 928 -27.49 -27.51 21.03
C MET A 928 -27.07 -28.90 20.51
N VAL A 929 -26.13 -28.93 19.56
CA VAL A 929 -25.22 -30.07 19.36
C VAL A 929 -23.80 -29.55 19.56
N TYR A 930 -23.15 -30.01 20.64
CA TYR A 930 -21.72 -29.80 20.85
C TYR A 930 -20.92 -30.60 19.80
N VAL A 931 -20.00 -29.95 19.10
CA VAL A 931 -18.89 -30.64 18.42
C VAL A 931 -17.59 -30.06 18.95
N GLU A 932 -16.97 -30.78 19.88
CA GLU A 932 -15.58 -30.59 20.28
C GLU A 932 -14.66 -30.83 19.06
N GLN A 933 -13.69 -29.93 18.87
CA GLN A 933 -12.60 -30.12 17.92
C GLN A 933 -11.74 -31.31 18.36
N ASN A 934 -11.67 -32.36 17.55
CA ASN A 934 -10.64 -33.38 17.66
C ASN A 934 -9.80 -33.47 16.39
N ARG A 935 -8.51 -33.15 16.55
CA ARG A 935 -7.42 -33.45 15.63
C ARG A 935 -7.17 -34.97 15.62
N PRO A 936 -6.93 -35.64 14.48
CA PRO A 936 -6.47 -37.03 14.48
C PRO A 936 -4.94 -37.10 14.59
N GLY A 937 -4.43 -37.85 15.58
CA GLY A 937 -2.98 -38.06 15.73
C GLY A 937 -2.43 -38.88 16.92
N ARG A 938 -3.20 -39.64 17.72
CA ARG A 938 -2.76 -40.88 18.42
C ARG A 938 -3.90 -41.54 19.24
N GLN A 939 -4.18 -42.82 18.95
CA GLN A 939 -4.93 -43.80 19.75
C GLN A 939 -4.11 -44.23 20.99
N VAL A 940 -4.58 -44.74 22.13
CA VAL A 940 -5.86 -45.23 22.71
C VAL A 940 -5.59 -45.41 24.23
N VAL A 941 -6.60 -45.24 25.10
CA VAL A 941 -7.12 -46.21 26.11
C VAL A 941 -8.20 -45.47 26.91
N SER A 942 -9.44 -45.96 26.81
CA SER A 942 -10.61 -45.56 27.59
C SER A 942 -10.72 -46.38 28.88
N PHE A 943 -11.22 -45.77 29.97
CA PHE A 943 -12.03 -46.43 31.00
C PHE A 943 -12.98 -45.42 31.67
N TRP A 944 -14.04 -45.98 32.25
CA TRP A 944 -15.36 -45.41 32.51
C TRP A 944 -15.52 -44.56 33.79
N ASN A 945 -16.55 -43.71 33.74
CA ASN A 945 -17.50 -43.31 34.80
C ASN A 945 -17.08 -42.52 36.05
N SER A 946 -17.84 -41.43 36.22
CA SER A 946 -18.74 -41.11 37.35
C SER A 946 -18.46 -39.79 38.06
N GLY A 947 -19.54 -39.00 38.18
CA GLY A 947 -19.54 -37.70 38.81
C GLY A 947 -19.34 -37.81 40.32
N THR A 948 -18.28 -37.16 40.79
CA THR A 948 -18.15 -36.60 42.15
C THR A 948 -16.97 -35.63 42.13
N ALA A 949 -17.15 -34.40 41.64
CA ALA A 949 -16.12 -33.35 41.80
C ALA A 949 -16.64 -31.91 41.88
N VAL A 950 -17.97 -31.69 41.87
CA VAL A 950 -18.55 -30.33 42.02
C VAL A 950 -18.98 -30.05 43.48
N LEU A 951 -18.92 -31.04 44.37
CA LEU A 951 -19.27 -30.87 45.80
C LEU A 951 -18.07 -30.65 46.73
N LEU A 952 -16.83 -30.69 46.24
CA LEU A 952 -15.63 -30.53 47.08
C LEU A 952 -14.92 -29.18 46.97
N MET A 953 -15.30 -28.33 46.01
CA MET A 953 -14.70 -26.99 45.87
C MET A 953 -15.51 -25.89 46.58
N GLY A 954 -16.81 -26.09 46.79
CA GLY A 954 -17.68 -25.16 47.52
C GLY A 954 -17.52 -25.20 49.04
N VAL A 955 -17.11 -26.34 49.61
CA VAL A 955 -16.95 -26.51 51.08
C VAL A 955 -15.59 -26.00 51.57
N VAL A 956 -14.56 -25.99 50.70
CA VAL A 956 -13.20 -25.53 51.05
C VAL A 956 -13.10 -23.99 51.05
N LEU A 957 -13.85 -23.28 50.19
CA LEU A 957 -13.89 -21.82 50.24
C LEU A 957 -14.70 -21.27 51.45
N PHE A 958 -15.72 -22.00 51.91
CA PHE A 958 -16.53 -21.59 53.06
C PHE A 958 -15.84 -21.87 54.42
N LEU A 959 -14.94 -22.86 54.49
CA LEU A 959 -14.13 -23.15 55.69
C LEU A 959 -12.86 -22.27 55.80
N LEU A 960 -12.36 -21.71 54.70
CA LEU A 960 -11.19 -20.81 54.71
C LEU A 960 -11.55 -19.34 54.96
N MET A 961 -12.81 -18.93 54.77
CA MET A 961 -13.28 -17.59 55.15
C MET A 961 -13.84 -17.51 56.59
N GLY A 962 -14.06 -18.66 57.25
CA GLY A 962 -14.57 -18.75 58.62
C GLY A 962 -13.51 -18.68 59.74
N THR A 963 -12.21 -18.66 59.42
CA THR A 963 -11.12 -18.76 60.41
C THR A 963 -10.21 -17.53 60.51
N ALA A 964 -10.53 -16.43 59.82
CA ALA A 964 -9.79 -15.17 59.91
C ALA A 964 -10.59 -14.03 60.59
N ARG A 965 -11.55 -14.38 61.46
CA ARG A 965 -12.30 -13.44 62.30
C ARG A 965 -12.44 -13.94 63.74
N ALA A 966 -11.36 -14.48 64.33
CA ALA A 966 -11.35 -14.86 65.75
C ALA A 966 -9.94 -15.04 66.37
N VAL A 967 -8.93 -14.22 66.05
CA VAL A 967 -7.68 -14.20 66.85
C VAL A 967 -7.11 -12.78 66.97
N THR A 968 -7.83 -11.91 67.68
CA THR A 968 -7.28 -10.75 68.41
C THR A 968 -8.31 -10.26 69.43
N ARG A 969 -8.40 -10.95 70.58
CA ARG A 969 -8.63 -10.40 71.93
C ARG A 969 -8.91 -11.56 72.90
N ARG A 970 -8.23 -11.51 74.06
CA ARG A 970 -8.30 -12.36 75.27
C ARG A 970 -7.40 -13.61 75.21
N PHE A 971 -6.48 -13.88 76.14
CA PHE A 971 -6.30 -13.43 77.52
C PHE A 971 -4.81 -13.33 77.89
N CYS A 972 -4.46 -12.25 78.58
CA CYS A 972 -3.45 -12.25 79.62
C CYS A 972 -3.92 -13.20 80.72
N ILE A 973 -3.12 -14.17 81.18
CA ILE A 973 -2.95 -14.53 82.60
C ILE A 973 -1.61 -15.25 82.76
N LYS A 974 -0.86 -14.72 83.72
CA LYS A 974 0.42 -15.17 84.28
C LYS A 974 0.41 -16.62 84.77
N ARG A 975 1.57 -17.28 84.68
CA ARG A 975 2.53 -17.66 85.76
C ARG A 975 3.12 -19.07 85.57
N SER A 976 4.45 -19.10 85.50
CA SER A 976 5.39 -20.02 86.18
C SER A 976 5.05 -21.51 86.27
N TYR A 977 5.82 -22.37 85.59
CA TYR A 977 6.99 -23.08 86.13
C TYR A 977 7.81 -23.68 84.98
#